data_AF-A0A9P9CSV9-F1
#
_entry.id   AF-A0A9P9CSV9-F1
#
_cell.length_a   1.000
_cell.length_b   1.000
_cell.length_c   1.000
_cell.angle_alpha   90.00
_cell.angle_beta   90.00
_cell.angle_gamma   90.00
#
_symmetry.space_group_name_H-M   'P 1'
#
loop_
_entity.id
_entity.type
_entity.pdbx_description
1 polymer ?
#
loop_
_entity_poly.entity_id
_entity_poly.type
_entity_poly.pdbx_seq_one_letter_code
_entity_poly.pdbx_strand_id
1 'polypeptide(L)'
;MPAADPPLGALVEYQGMRGIVKFYGVTQFQSTGKWAGIALLEPKGKNDGSVQGIQYFTCTPGHGVFVRVSQVTMINANGDATPTTPRNPVRAPTTPVTPTTNGRTGSTRPGVHQRAGSMAVAGRTPLSASTSARTTPAASRADTPPSRGSTAVSRANGPSPVKRSSTLFQSQTQARQQVPPSPSTSTSAPPQPDPGLQTSPPRSPVRQPSVRLQSPIRVSSSPIAELVATSPVSPGPPPPPAISAEELAALREQELTLQRQLRVAEIKRTDDSQRIRELESRLADAEHFVALRPKLQAKLNSLQTDLVETRRTLADQNDLNALTEAKLNEISEHLEMAMLDKEVAEERAEALESECEAMKEQLAELEVELNVLKSDREGGDGEAAVDMAKSSLAYIQLERQNERMKEALVRLRDISHETDIENKRKIQELERDLNNLDDLQSQYENALAKLENADVHIEELKAQVDNALGAEEILLELTEKNLEMAEKIAEMQIIIEDYEQLKEIGDELEESHQETERDLLEDIERKDAIIRDMVRKIDHLEESLQDTEQTILSFRDLVLQLQYEMEALRAQNQSAQIESQVQATQSAAMLTINLKLQSTAVKNQARAIESELRRAEAQEGRELVAIIQPYLPQVYMDLDGNSLNTYLFFQRIATKADLINNIVGQIHSLPESLNGTVTENLAMVCEMRGRICNMSTLAKRFAAVLRRCDAASFLDIGRIYAEVLPMEKRIDMHIDLLKRDEFREFECQTDVHKIAAQFEHLRDIHFANFDHDLAERELYMATAIDSDLDMFSAAIGLLRTAVKAHIKEEEVPPQYDDLDPEETLFGPLQLLQDQTRGAKVLSRKLVKRIEDLRADSNALRPHILTSFSSLSSTFSKAIDFGVTLSQKVVEYLGGLRQSKEPLKLSVILGFVREVAMAHGTLDGGSAWGVLDNLLKQLVNDAGALVPLALESENVIKISGISPWIVRVDEIRAAAAINVEAERKAAQLGEELQELVRSIKTRDQSIQESAVKIELMERRLESVKRQGDTIVELEADLAKARKQDKIYQDAIDQLQTDYDQLEQENVKLKQAAPAERQPSGAQHAEGETLAVETNLETSHLLEQIDSLRGSVRFLRHENSYLKGQDLLKEIRQLPELPTFNPPPLTRSDSPTPSEASTDGPSTPPSTLRSITLETKTLYRDVIAFSSAPKMVDLSALNKRKAEGVSGWMPARHTPAHQLLERKRAVDELQRKVRALKERTATVVPRS
;
A
#
# COMPACT_ATOMS: atom_id res chain seq x y z
N MET A 1 8.74 -31.02 10.34
CA MET A 1 8.13 -31.88 11.38
C MET A 1 8.25 -33.33 10.96
N PRO A 2 8.56 -34.28 11.86
CA PRO A 2 8.22 -35.68 11.61
C PRO A 2 6.69 -35.81 11.53
N ALA A 3 6.17 -36.58 10.58
CA ALA A 3 4.73 -36.82 10.49
C ALA A 3 4.27 -37.64 11.70
N ALA A 4 3.14 -37.27 12.30
CA ALA A 4 2.57 -38.01 13.42
C ALA A 4 2.09 -39.40 12.95
N ASP A 5 2.37 -40.44 13.74
CA ASP A 5 1.86 -41.80 13.50
C ASP A 5 0.32 -41.76 13.43
N PRO A 6 -0.32 -42.12 12.30
CA PRO A 6 -1.77 -41.96 12.12
C PRO A 6 -2.52 -43.00 12.98
N PRO A 7 -3.44 -42.57 13.87
CA PRO A 7 -4.12 -43.48 14.77
C PRO A 7 -5.12 -44.38 14.01
N LEU A 8 -5.36 -45.58 14.54
CA LEU A 8 -6.37 -46.49 14.03
C LEU A 8 -7.76 -45.81 14.09
N GLY A 9 -8.47 -45.82 12.97
CA GLY A 9 -9.74 -45.10 12.80
C GLY A 9 -9.62 -43.69 12.21
N ALA A 10 -8.40 -43.15 12.01
CA ALA A 10 -8.23 -41.85 11.35
C ALA A 10 -8.77 -41.86 9.91
N LEU A 11 -9.44 -40.78 9.51
CA LEU A 11 -9.77 -40.49 8.11
C LEU A 11 -8.51 -39.91 7.44
N VAL A 12 -8.12 -40.51 6.33
CA VAL A 12 -6.90 -40.20 5.61
C VAL A 12 -7.12 -40.17 4.11
N GLU A 13 -6.22 -39.50 3.39
CA GLU A 13 -6.20 -39.44 1.94
C GLU A 13 -4.92 -40.10 1.39
N TYR A 14 -5.06 -40.84 0.30
CA TYR A 14 -3.98 -41.50 -0.42
C TYR A 14 -4.25 -41.36 -1.92
N GLN A 15 -3.38 -40.64 -2.64
CA GLN A 15 -3.52 -40.40 -4.09
C GLN A 15 -4.91 -39.85 -4.49
N GLY A 16 -5.46 -38.91 -3.70
CA GLY A 16 -6.79 -38.32 -3.91
C GLY A 16 -7.97 -39.23 -3.54
N MET A 17 -7.72 -40.44 -3.04
CA MET A 17 -8.75 -41.36 -2.55
C MET A 17 -8.82 -41.31 -1.03
N ARG A 18 -10.03 -41.16 -0.49
CA ARG A 18 -10.27 -41.09 0.96
C ARG A 18 -10.53 -42.49 1.54
N GLY A 19 -10.02 -42.73 2.74
CA GLY A 19 -10.16 -43.99 3.44
C GLY A 19 -9.89 -43.89 4.94
N ILE A 20 -10.11 -44.99 5.66
CA ILE A 20 -9.95 -45.08 7.11
C ILE A 20 -8.77 -46.00 7.42
N VAL A 21 -7.84 -45.57 8.28
CA VAL A 21 -6.74 -46.41 8.77
C VAL A 21 -7.31 -47.56 9.60
N LYS A 22 -7.11 -48.80 9.15
CA LYS A 22 -7.58 -50.03 9.80
C LYS A 22 -6.46 -50.89 10.37
N PHE A 23 -5.23 -50.71 9.89
CA PHE A 23 -4.04 -51.38 10.42
C PHE A 23 -2.86 -50.40 10.47
N TYR A 24 -2.01 -50.54 11.48
CA TYR A 24 -0.76 -49.79 11.60
C TYR A 24 0.28 -50.66 12.32
N GLY A 25 1.39 -51.00 11.65
CA GLY A 25 2.40 -51.89 12.24
C GLY A 25 3.39 -52.49 11.23
N VAL A 26 4.12 -53.52 11.65
CA VAL A 26 5.01 -54.31 10.79
C VAL A 26 4.21 -55.43 10.11
N THR A 27 4.52 -55.73 8.87
CA THR A 27 3.79 -56.68 8.01
C THR A 27 4.63 -57.92 7.70
N GLN A 28 4.02 -59.12 7.66
CA GLN A 28 4.76 -60.35 7.36
C GLN A 28 5.25 -60.39 5.90
N PHE A 29 4.54 -59.76 4.97
CA PHE A 29 4.94 -59.66 3.56
C PHE A 29 6.11 -58.68 3.31
N GLN A 30 6.49 -57.87 4.30
CA GLN A 30 7.63 -56.94 4.23
C GLN A 30 8.10 -56.55 5.63
N SER A 31 9.21 -57.14 6.09
CA SER A 31 9.75 -56.95 7.44
C SER A 31 10.37 -55.57 7.68
N THR A 32 10.81 -54.88 6.63
CA THR A 32 11.50 -53.59 6.76
C THR A 32 10.51 -52.43 6.99
N GLY A 33 10.34 -52.03 8.25
CA GLY A 33 9.66 -50.78 8.66
C GLY A 33 8.12 -50.85 8.67
N LYS A 34 7.49 -49.87 9.34
CA LYS A 34 6.03 -49.79 9.52
C LYS A 34 5.27 -49.56 8.20
N TRP A 35 4.01 -50.00 8.18
CA TRP A 35 3.01 -49.83 7.12
C TRP A 35 1.67 -49.40 7.71
N ALA A 36 0.92 -48.63 6.93
CA ALA A 36 -0.49 -48.34 7.19
C ALA A 36 -1.37 -49.17 6.23
N GLY A 37 -2.37 -49.85 6.77
CA GLY A 37 -3.44 -50.50 6.03
C GLY A 37 -4.70 -49.64 6.08
N ILE A 38 -5.17 -49.21 4.92
CA ILE A 38 -6.29 -48.28 4.75
C ILE A 38 -7.45 -49.01 4.07
N ALA A 39 -8.66 -48.86 4.60
CA ALA A 39 -9.91 -49.21 3.92
C ALA A 39 -10.44 -47.94 3.23
N LEU A 40 -10.32 -47.88 1.90
CA LEU A 40 -10.84 -46.80 1.06
C LEU A 40 -12.38 -46.79 1.07
N LEU A 41 -12.97 -45.62 0.83
CA LEU A 41 -14.41 -45.45 0.65
C LEU A 41 -14.88 -45.85 -0.77
N GLU A 42 -13.95 -45.97 -1.72
CA GLU A 42 -14.21 -46.35 -3.11
C GLU A 42 -13.58 -47.70 -3.46
N PRO A 43 -14.13 -48.45 -4.45
CA PRO A 43 -13.62 -49.74 -4.92
C PRO A 43 -12.35 -49.62 -5.80
N LYS A 44 -11.33 -48.89 -5.32
CA LYS A 44 -10.03 -48.65 -5.98
C LYS A 44 -8.84 -49.25 -5.22
N GLY A 45 -9.10 -49.98 -4.14
CA GLY A 45 -8.10 -50.70 -3.36
C GLY A 45 -7.58 -51.96 -4.06
N LYS A 46 -6.45 -52.48 -3.57
CA LYS A 46 -5.73 -53.63 -4.14
C LYS A 46 -6.01 -54.95 -3.42
N ASN A 47 -6.76 -54.93 -2.32
CA ASN A 47 -7.12 -56.10 -1.52
C ASN A 47 -8.43 -55.88 -0.72
N ASP A 48 -8.74 -56.80 0.19
CA ASP A 48 -9.88 -56.84 1.12
C ASP A 48 -9.47 -56.63 2.60
N GLY A 49 -8.21 -56.22 2.83
CA GLY A 49 -7.55 -56.19 4.15
C GLY A 49 -6.65 -57.41 4.43
N SER A 50 -6.58 -58.37 3.50
CA SER A 50 -5.59 -59.44 3.49
C SER A 50 -4.47 -59.24 2.45
N VAL A 51 -3.29 -59.81 2.71
CA VAL A 51 -2.17 -59.87 1.75
C VAL A 51 -1.48 -61.23 1.91
N GLN A 52 -1.22 -61.92 0.79
CA GLN A 52 -0.59 -63.25 0.76
C GLN A 52 -1.28 -64.29 1.67
N GLY A 53 -2.61 -64.22 1.79
CA GLY A 53 -3.41 -65.12 2.63
C GLY A 53 -3.45 -64.76 4.12
N ILE A 54 -2.74 -63.72 4.54
CA ILE A 54 -2.72 -63.22 5.93
C ILE A 54 -3.67 -62.03 6.03
N GLN A 55 -4.69 -62.12 6.89
CA GLN A 55 -5.63 -61.03 7.13
C GLN A 55 -5.12 -60.10 8.24
N TYR A 56 -5.06 -58.80 7.95
CA TYR A 56 -4.65 -57.76 8.91
C TYR A 56 -5.82 -56.88 9.34
N PHE A 57 -6.79 -56.68 8.45
CA PHE A 57 -8.06 -56.04 8.71
C PHE A 57 -9.13 -56.62 7.77
N THR A 58 -10.37 -56.14 7.89
CA THR A 58 -11.48 -56.53 7.02
C THR A 58 -12.09 -55.29 6.38
N CYS A 59 -12.23 -55.30 5.07
CA CYS A 59 -13.06 -54.37 4.31
C CYS A 59 -13.72 -55.10 3.12
N THR A 60 -14.53 -54.38 2.35
CA THR A 60 -15.05 -54.89 1.07
C THR A 60 -13.91 -55.21 0.09
N PRO A 61 -14.03 -56.26 -0.75
CA PRO A 61 -13.04 -56.56 -1.78
C PRO A 61 -12.76 -55.35 -2.67
N GLY A 62 -11.49 -55.12 -3.01
CA GLY A 62 -11.08 -53.96 -3.81
C GLY A 62 -11.19 -52.61 -3.07
N HIS A 63 -11.20 -52.59 -1.73
CA HIS A 63 -11.16 -51.33 -0.95
C HIS A 63 -9.94 -51.22 -0.04
N GLY A 64 -9.24 -52.33 0.24
CA GLY A 64 -8.04 -52.34 1.09
C GLY A 64 -6.78 -51.95 0.33
N VAL A 65 -5.91 -51.14 0.93
CA VAL A 65 -4.58 -50.82 0.39
C VAL A 65 -3.54 -50.74 1.51
N PHE A 66 -2.31 -51.17 1.23
CA PHE A 66 -1.15 -51.05 2.13
C PHE A 66 -0.17 -50.04 1.57
N VAL A 67 0.22 -49.08 2.41
CA VAL A 67 1.03 -47.92 2.01
C VAL A 67 2.05 -47.56 3.08
N ARG A 68 3.09 -46.81 2.71
CA ARG A 68 4.02 -46.21 3.69
C ARG A 68 3.36 -45.01 4.35
N VAL A 69 3.69 -44.78 5.61
CA VAL A 69 3.14 -43.66 6.42
C VAL A 69 3.36 -42.30 5.74
N SER A 70 4.49 -42.12 5.07
CA SER A 70 4.85 -40.92 4.29
C SER A 70 4.03 -40.69 3.02
N GLN A 71 3.15 -41.61 2.64
CA GLN A 71 2.27 -41.51 1.47
C GLN A 71 0.83 -41.11 1.85
N VAL A 72 0.58 -40.81 3.14
CA VAL A 72 -0.75 -40.68 3.72
C VAL A 72 -0.92 -39.30 4.37
N THR A 73 -1.92 -38.54 3.93
CA THR A 73 -2.30 -37.27 4.56
C THR A 73 -3.47 -37.47 5.52
N MET A 74 -3.35 -36.93 6.74
CA MET A 74 -4.41 -36.96 7.75
C MET A 74 -5.44 -35.87 7.50
N ILE A 75 -6.72 -36.23 7.42
CA ILE A 75 -7.82 -35.26 7.33
C ILE A 75 -8.27 -34.91 8.76
N ASN A 76 -7.68 -33.84 9.30
CA ASN A 76 -8.07 -33.31 10.62
C ASN A 76 -9.44 -32.63 10.53
N ALA A 77 -10.46 -33.17 11.20
CA ALA A 77 -11.78 -32.57 11.29
C ALA A 77 -11.87 -31.65 12.53
N ASN A 78 -11.73 -30.33 12.34
CA ASN A 78 -12.15 -29.27 13.28
C ASN A 78 -12.15 -27.90 12.57
N GLY A 79 -13.31 -27.22 12.54
CA GLY A 79 -13.51 -25.92 11.87
C GLY A 79 -13.68 -26.02 10.34
N ASP A 80 -14.73 -25.48 9.71
CA ASP A 80 -15.96 -24.90 10.26
C ASP A 80 -17.12 -25.14 9.28
N ALA A 81 -18.28 -25.63 9.76
CA ALA A 81 -19.52 -25.76 8.97
C ALA A 81 -20.76 -26.12 9.82
N THR A 82 -21.54 -25.13 10.26
CA THR A 82 -22.96 -25.27 10.63
C THR A 82 -23.70 -23.94 10.35
N PRO A 83 -25.04 -23.89 10.16
CA PRO A 83 -26.02 -24.93 10.47
C PRO A 83 -27.08 -25.26 9.39
N THR A 84 -27.58 -26.50 9.40
CA THR A 84 -29.03 -26.77 9.48
C THR A 84 -29.31 -28.21 9.94
N THR A 85 -30.40 -28.39 10.68
CA THR A 85 -30.95 -29.66 11.23
C THR A 85 -32.46 -29.42 11.51
N PRO A 86 -33.29 -30.34 12.06
CA PRO A 86 -33.12 -31.79 12.30
C PRO A 86 -34.34 -32.65 11.88
N ARG A 87 -34.23 -34.00 11.92
CA ARG A 87 -35.24 -34.86 12.62
C ARG A 87 -34.81 -36.31 12.87
N ASN A 88 -35.37 -36.84 13.97
CA ASN A 88 -35.40 -38.21 14.50
C ASN A 88 -36.56 -38.19 15.56
N PRO A 89 -36.86 -39.22 16.39
CA PRO A 89 -36.49 -40.66 16.40
C PRO A 89 -37.58 -41.51 15.66
N VAL A 90 -37.99 -42.79 15.94
CA VAL A 90 -37.89 -43.69 17.11
C VAL A 90 -38.07 -45.19 16.74
N ARG A 91 -37.62 -46.06 17.66
CA ARG A 91 -38.12 -47.42 18.01
C ARG A 91 -37.79 -48.64 17.11
N ALA A 92 -36.93 -49.50 17.66
CA ALA A 92 -37.01 -50.96 17.52
C ALA A 92 -38.02 -51.55 18.55
N PRO A 93 -38.36 -52.87 18.58
CA PRO A 93 -37.39 -53.93 18.91
C PRO A 93 -37.63 -55.28 18.17
N THR A 94 -36.98 -56.34 18.68
CA THR A 94 -37.27 -57.78 18.52
C THR A 94 -37.03 -58.45 17.15
N THR A 95 -35.90 -59.17 17.12
CA THR A 95 -35.67 -60.51 16.53
C THR A 95 -36.77 -61.52 16.94
N PRO A 96 -36.91 -62.76 16.36
CA PRO A 96 -35.78 -63.61 15.92
C PRO A 96 -35.97 -64.68 14.80
N VAL A 97 -34.85 -65.38 14.54
CA VAL A 97 -34.65 -66.68 13.84
C VAL A 97 -34.79 -66.74 12.30
N THR A 98 -33.89 -67.56 11.77
CA THR A 98 -33.69 -68.13 10.42
C THR A 98 -34.77 -69.22 10.11
N PRO A 99 -34.73 -70.07 9.03
CA PRO A 99 -33.61 -70.34 8.11
C PRO A 99 -33.94 -70.61 6.60
N THR A 100 -32.87 -70.77 5.81
CA THR A 100 -32.64 -71.71 4.67
C THR A 100 -33.76 -72.03 3.65
N THR A 101 -33.53 -72.21 2.33
CA THR A 101 -32.28 -72.53 1.59
C THR A 101 -32.43 -72.28 0.07
N ASN A 102 -31.30 -72.25 -0.65
CA ASN A 102 -31.03 -72.75 -2.02
C ASN A 102 -32.10 -72.72 -3.14
N GLY A 103 -31.68 -72.43 -4.39
CA GLY A 103 -32.34 -73.12 -5.52
C GLY A 103 -32.16 -72.73 -7.00
N ARG A 104 -30.99 -72.26 -7.46
CA ARG A 104 -30.50 -72.36 -8.88
C ARG A 104 -31.50 -72.31 -10.08
N THR A 105 -31.24 -71.34 -10.98
CA THR A 105 -31.26 -71.45 -12.47
C THR A 105 -32.58 -71.75 -13.23
N GLY A 106 -32.80 -71.03 -14.35
CA GLY A 106 -33.63 -71.53 -15.47
C GLY A 106 -34.33 -70.45 -16.30
N SER A 107 -33.71 -70.02 -17.42
CA SER A 107 -34.35 -69.14 -18.40
C SER A 107 -35.41 -69.87 -19.23
N THR A 108 -36.60 -69.29 -19.45
CA THR A 108 -37.17 -69.05 -20.81
C THR A 108 -38.49 -68.25 -20.81
N ARG A 109 -38.76 -67.58 -21.95
CA ARG A 109 -40.05 -66.99 -22.42
C ARG A 109 -40.85 -68.07 -23.20
N PRO A 110 -42.07 -67.86 -23.80
CA PRO A 110 -42.80 -66.59 -24.09
C PRO A 110 -44.34 -66.55 -23.92
N GLY A 111 -44.93 -65.33 -23.99
CA GLY A 111 -46.23 -65.07 -24.65
C GLY A 111 -47.54 -65.16 -23.81
N VAL A 112 -48.70 -64.69 -24.31
CA VAL A 112 -48.98 -63.86 -25.51
C VAL A 112 -50.43 -63.26 -25.50
N HIS A 113 -50.69 -62.18 -26.27
CA HIS A 113 -52.00 -61.54 -26.58
C HIS A 113 -52.77 -60.81 -25.44
N GLN A 114 -53.61 -59.79 -25.65
CA GLN A 114 -53.95 -58.83 -26.76
C GLN A 114 -54.74 -57.64 -26.12
N ARG A 115 -55.10 -56.48 -26.71
CA ARG A 115 -55.02 -55.77 -28.02
C ARG A 115 -55.15 -54.24 -27.66
N ALA A 116 -54.91 -53.21 -28.47
CA ALA A 116 -54.48 -53.02 -29.87
C ALA A 116 -53.23 -52.08 -29.89
N GLY A 117 -52.99 -51.04 -30.72
CA GLY A 117 -53.70 -50.39 -31.84
C GLY A 117 -54.63 -49.23 -31.43
N SER A 118 -54.89 -48.20 -32.23
CA SER A 118 -54.37 -47.78 -33.57
C SER A 118 -54.86 -46.33 -33.87
N MET A 119 -54.28 -45.51 -34.75
CA MET A 119 -53.07 -45.65 -35.60
C MET A 119 -51.90 -44.82 -35.00
N ALA A 120 -51.20 -43.81 -35.57
CA ALA A 120 -50.95 -43.22 -36.91
C ALA A 120 -49.72 -42.27 -36.76
N VAL A 121 -48.95 -41.81 -37.77
CA VAL A 121 -48.66 -42.22 -39.18
C VAL A 121 -47.29 -41.58 -39.57
N ALA A 122 -46.64 -42.03 -40.66
CA ALA A 122 -45.32 -41.58 -41.13
C ALA A 122 -45.39 -40.61 -42.34
N GLY A 123 -44.35 -39.96 -42.88
CA GLY A 123 -42.87 -39.99 -42.70
C GLY A 123 -42.12 -40.16 -44.05
N ARG A 124 -40.78 -39.90 -44.15
CA ARG A 124 -39.93 -40.22 -45.33
C ARG A 124 -38.39 -40.10 -45.08
N THR A 125 -37.58 -40.55 -46.05
CA THR A 125 -36.12 -40.86 -46.04
C THR A 125 -35.43 -40.33 -47.35
N PRO A 126 -34.18 -40.66 -47.80
CA PRO A 126 -33.04 -41.48 -47.26
C PRO A 126 -31.55 -41.02 -47.53
N LEU A 127 -30.56 -41.77 -46.98
CA LEU A 127 -29.21 -42.18 -47.52
C LEU A 127 -28.02 -41.22 -47.87
N SER A 128 -26.91 -41.39 -47.12
CA SER A 128 -25.51 -41.77 -47.53
C SER A 128 -24.51 -40.92 -48.39
N ALA A 129 -23.29 -40.77 -47.81
CA ALA A 129 -21.93 -41.06 -48.37
C ALA A 129 -21.01 -40.02 -49.09
N SER A 130 -19.97 -39.58 -48.34
CA SER A 130 -18.51 -39.56 -48.64
C SER A 130 -17.78 -38.70 -49.72
N THR A 131 -16.56 -38.25 -49.31
CA THR A 131 -15.28 -38.01 -50.06
C THR A 131 -15.01 -36.74 -50.91
N SER A 132 -14.20 -35.85 -50.31
CA SER A 132 -12.85 -35.37 -50.72
C SER A 132 -12.52 -34.67 -52.06
N ALA A 133 -11.81 -33.53 -51.90
CA ALA A 133 -10.81 -32.91 -52.81
C ALA A 133 -11.28 -32.33 -54.17
N ARG A 134 -10.66 -31.33 -54.81
CA ARG A 134 -9.73 -30.20 -54.50
C ARG A 134 -9.16 -29.74 -55.87
N THR A 135 -9.42 -28.51 -56.32
CA THR A 135 -8.66 -27.87 -57.42
C THR A 135 -8.55 -26.35 -57.25
N THR A 136 -7.34 -25.84 -57.48
CA THR A 136 -6.90 -24.42 -57.60
C THR A 136 -6.83 -24.02 -59.10
N PRO A 137 -6.46 -22.78 -59.57
CA PRO A 137 -5.71 -21.70 -58.89
C PRO A 137 -6.04 -20.20 -59.22
N ALA A 138 -5.31 -19.28 -58.55
CA ALA A 138 -4.75 -17.97 -58.98
C ALA A 138 -5.60 -16.93 -59.79
N ALA A 139 -5.45 -15.60 -59.64
CA ALA A 139 -4.79 -14.69 -58.66
C ALA A 139 -5.36 -13.26 -58.91
N SER A 140 -5.35 -12.28 -57.98
CA SER A 140 -4.17 -11.53 -57.54
C SER A 140 -4.54 -10.27 -56.69
N ARG A 141 -3.53 -9.66 -56.04
CA ARG A 141 -3.44 -8.33 -55.36
C ARG A 141 -3.96 -8.13 -53.92
N ALA A 142 -3.05 -7.56 -53.11
CA ALA A 142 -3.20 -6.65 -51.96
C ALA A 142 -3.47 -7.19 -50.52
N ASP A 143 -2.36 -7.29 -49.76
CA ASP A 143 -2.07 -6.56 -48.50
C ASP A 143 -2.70 -6.92 -47.12
N THR A 144 -2.05 -7.90 -46.46
CA THR A 144 -1.52 -7.87 -45.05
C THR A 144 -2.38 -8.22 -43.79
N PRO A 145 -1.74 -8.69 -42.66
CA PRO A 145 -2.36 -9.37 -41.48
C PRO A 145 -2.00 -8.64 -40.13
N PRO A 146 -1.89 -9.23 -38.89
CA PRO A 146 -2.28 -10.53 -38.27
C PRO A 146 -3.19 -10.35 -36.99
N SER A 147 -3.62 -11.32 -36.15
CA SER A 147 -3.49 -12.79 -35.94
C SER A 147 -2.47 -13.35 -34.90
N ARG A 148 -2.98 -13.88 -33.75
CA ARG A 148 -2.37 -14.82 -32.73
C ARG A 148 -1.29 -14.23 -31.78
N GLY A 149 -0.91 -14.85 -30.64
CA GLY A 149 -1.35 -16.09 -29.95
C GLY A 149 -0.24 -16.71 -29.06
N SER A 150 -0.56 -17.71 -28.23
CA SER A 150 0.19 -18.23 -27.07
C SER A 150 1.66 -18.73 -27.26
N THR A 151 2.59 -18.24 -26.40
CA THR A 151 3.51 -18.99 -25.45
C THR A 151 4.63 -19.99 -25.88
N ALA A 152 5.87 -19.90 -25.30
CA ALA A 152 6.90 -20.99 -25.09
C ALA A 152 8.37 -20.59 -24.59
N VAL A 153 8.86 -21.02 -23.39
CA VAL A 153 10.24 -20.82 -22.79
C VAL A 153 11.22 -22.03 -22.89
N SER A 154 12.54 -21.85 -22.64
CA SER A 154 13.43 -22.85 -21.96
C SER A 154 14.87 -22.43 -21.54
N ARG A 155 15.52 -23.28 -20.70
CA ARG A 155 16.91 -23.27 -20.15
C ARG A 155 17.96 -23.81 -21.19
N ALA A 156 19.30 -23.91 -21.03
CA ALA A 156 20.22 -23.91 -19.86
C ALA A 156 21.75 -23.79 -20.20
N ASN A 157 22.59 -23.57 -19.17
CA ASN A 157 23.96 -24.09 -18.86
C ASN A 157 25.23 -23.97 -19.78
N GLY A 158 26.27 -23.27 -19.24
CA GLY A 158 27.70 -23.68 -19.16
C GLY A 158 28.65 -23.43 -20.37
N PRO A 159 30.01 -23.47 -20.23
CA PRO A 159 30.87 -23.65 -19.03
C PRO A 159 31.90 -22.50 -18.78
N SER A 160 32.91 -22.71 -17.90
CA SER A 160 33.97 -21.72 -17.48
C SER A 160 35.29 -21.83 -18.29
N PRO A 161 36.24 -20.85 -18.22
CA PRO A 161 37.33 -20.93 -17.20
C PRO A 161 38.04 -19.62 -16.73
N VAL A 162 38.16 -19.45 -15.40
CA VAL A 162 39.42 -19.21 -14.62
C VAL A 162 40.62 -18.44 -15.25
N LYS A 163 40.89 -17.18 -14.83
CA LYS A 163 42.11 -16.73 -14.06
C LYS A 163 42.30 -15.19 -13.93
N ARG A 164 42.66 -14.76 -12.70
CA ARG A 164 43.53 -13.59 -12.32
C ARG A 164 43.11 -12.15 -12.70
N SER A 165 43.61 -11.08 -12.08
CA SER A 165 43.97 -10.74 -10.67
C SER A 165 44.66 -9.37 -10.67
N SER A 166 44.29 -8.46 -9.74
CA SER A 166 45.03 -7.21 -9.37
C SER A 166 45.16 -6.15 -10.51
N THR A 167 45.38 -4.85 -10.27
CA THR A 167 46.01 -4.14 -9.12
C THR A 167 45.34 -2.80 -8.76
N LEU A 168 45.43 -2.40 -7.47
CA LEU A 168 46.04 -1.17 -6.91
C LEU A 168 45.96 0.17 -7.72
N PHE A 169 45.87 1.38 -7.14
CA PHE A 169 45.96 1.84 -5.74
C PHE A 169 45.47 3.31 -5.63
N GLN A 170 44.89 3.74 -4.48
CA GLN A 170 45.03 5.08 -3.84
C GLN A 170 44.56 6.36 -4.59
N SER A 171 44.15 7.49 -3.97
CA SER A 171 44.10 7.95 -2.55
C SER A 171 42.96 8.97 -2.29
N GLN A 172 42.51 9.06 -1.02
CA GLN A 172 42.22 10.31 -0.23
C GLN A 172 41.17 11.34 -0.74
N THR A 173 40.00 11.51 -0.09
CA THR A 173 39.65 12.39 1.08
C THR A 173 39.62 13.90 0.79
N GLN A 174 38.73 14.76 1.35
CA GLN A 174 37.79 14.66 2.48
C GLN A 174 36.67 15.76 2.45
N ALA A 175 35.67 15.66 3.35
CA ALA A 175 34.78 16.71 3.95
C ALA A 175 34.48 18.04 3.19
N ARG A 176 33.22 18.42 2.86
CA ARG A 176 32.04 18.79 3.71
C ARG A 176 32.11 20.20 4.36
N GLN A 177 31.35 21.19 3.86
CA GLN A 177 30.52 22.15 4.66
C GLN A 177 29.71 23.22 3.85
N GLN A 178 28.40 23.32 4.17
CA GLN A 178 27.59 24.55 4.37
C GLN A 178 27.30 25.59 3.23
N VAL A 179 26.46 26.57 3.60
CA VAL A 179 25.49 27.46 2.86
C VAL A 179 25.29 28.72 3.78
N PRO A 180 24.78 29.94 3.40
CA PRO A 180 24.29 30.59 2.14
C PRO A 180 25.20 31.83 1.78
N PRO A 181 24.80 33.01 1.21
CA PRO A 181 23.52 33.51 0.65
C PRO A 181 23.55 34.31 -0.69
N SER A 182 22.36 34.76 -1.12
CA SER A 182 22.06 35.65 -2.26
C SER A 182 22.43 37.14 -2.00
N PRO A 183 22.41 38.05 -3.01
CA PRO A 183 21.15 38.58 -3.56
C PRO A 183 21.12 38.80 -5.10
N SER A 184 20.08 39.50 -5.56
CA SER A 184 19.71 39.84 -6.95
C SER A 184 20.60 40.96 -7.57
N THR A 185 20.41 41.50 -8.80
CA THR A 185 19.18 41.74 -9.60
C THR A 185 19.51 42.10 -11.07
N SER A 186 18.54 41.92 -11.99
CA SER A 186 18.18 42.74 -13.19
C SER A 186 19.25 43.44 -14.07
N THR A 187 19.10 43.65 -15.40
CA THR A 187 18.20 43.22 -16.50
C THR A 187 18.77 43.89 -17.78
N SER A 188 18.58 43.35 -18.99
CA SER A 188 18.50 44.21 -20.19
C SER A 188 17.88 43.54 -21.43
N ALA A 189 17.18 44.37 -22.21
CA ALA A 189 16.72 44.18 -23.58
C ALA A 189 16.89 45.55 -24.31
N PRO A 190 16.84 45.62 -25.67
CA PRO A 190 17.66 46.54 -26.49
C PRO A 190 16.93 47.88 -26.85
N PRO A 191 17.45 48.80 -27.72
CA PRO A 191 18.59 48.69 -28.66
C PRO A 191 19.56 49.91 -28.89
N GLN A 192 20.66 49.62 -29.63
CA GLN A 192 21.51 50.36 -30.61
C GLN A 192 21.41 51.90 -30.86
N PRO A 193 22.40 52.58 -31.54
CA PRO A 193 23.72 52.13 -32.09
C PRO A 193 24.97 53.06 -31.86
N ASP A 194 26.18 52.54 -32.16
CA ASP A 194 27.41 53.22 -32.73
C ASP A 194 28.08 54.47 -32.04
N PRO A 195 29.31 54.90 -32.45
CA PRO A 195 30.57 54.14 -32.65
C PRO A 195 31.87 54.84 -32.13
N GLY A 196 33.03 54.14 -32.07
CA GLY A 196 34.34 54.78 -32.40
C GLY A 196 35.57 54.73 -31.44
N LEU A 197 36.67 54.16 -31.95
CA LEU A 197 38.10 54.57 -31.86
C LEU A 197 38.91 54.71 -30.53
N GLN A 198 39.82 53.73 -30.34
CA GLN A 198 41.30 53.84 -30.22
C GLN A 198 42.03 54.74 -29.18
N THR A 199 43.05 54.16 -28.50
CA THR A 199 44.40 54.74 -28.29
C THR A 199 45.43 53.66 -27.85
N SER A 200 46.75 53.91 -27.99
CA SER A 200 47.87 52.97 -27.72
C SER A 200 49.24 53.72 -27.79
N PRO A 201 50.46 53.09 -27.77
CA PRO A 201 50.89 51.74 -27.39
C PRO A 201 51.78 51.75 -26.09
N PRO A 202 53.15 51.80 -26.00
CA PRO A 202 54.29 51.57 -26.92
C PRO A 202 55.44 50.63 -26.43
N ARG A 203 56.21 50.06 -27.39
CA ARG A 203 57.63 49.58 -27.27
C ARG A 203 57.91 48.38 -26.30
N SER A 204 59.15 48.11 -25.83
CA SER A 204 60.32 47.42 -26.46
C SER A 204 61.38 47.09 -25.36
N PRO A 205 62.55 46.39 -25.57
CA PRO A 205 63.09 45.70 -26.77
C PRO A 205 63.63 44.24 -26.60
N VAL A 206 63.63 43.45 -27.70
CA VAL A 206 64.65 42.43 -28.14
C VAL A 206 64.99 41.25 -27.17
N ARG A 207 64.96 39.96 -27.56
CA ARG A 207 65.46 39.28 -28.79
C ARG A 207 64.62 38.02 -29.17
N GLN A 208 64.65 37.63 -30.45
CA GLN A 208 64.02 36.40 -31.02
C GLN A 208 64.89 35.13 -30.76
N PRO A 209 64.45 33.86 -30.99
CA PRO A 209 63.16 33.31 -31.53
C PRO A 209 62.50 32.24 -30.58
N SER A 210 61.43 31.45 -30.87
CA SER A 210 60.23 31.56 -31.75
C SER A 210 59.12 30.50 -31.41
N VAL A 211 57.86 30.85 -31.68
CA VAL A 211 56.65 30.05 -32.03
C VAL A 211 56.40 28.61 -31.49
N ARG A 212 55.64 28.55 -30.36
CA ARG A 212 54.35 27.84 -30.08
C ARG A 212 53.88 26.53 -30.79
N LEU A 213 53.60 25.53 -29.93
CA LEU A 213 52.34 24.77 -29.67
C LEU A 213 51.59 23.87 -30.72
N GLN A 214 51.55 22.57 -30.34
CA GLN A 214 50.41 21.61 -30.34
C GLN A 214 49.95 20.84 -31.60
N SER A 215 49.29 19.70 -31.31
CA SER A 215 49.08 18.43 -32.05
C SER A 215 47.65 18.30 -32.63
N PRO A 216 47.26 17.31 -33.50
CA PRO A 216 47.76 15.91 -33.54
C PRO A 216 47.86 15.11 -34.88
N ILE A 217 48.64 14.01 -34.82
CA ILE A 217 48.46 12.67 -35.46
C ILE A 217 48.18 12.62 -36.98
N ARG A 218 49.20 12.34 -37.83
CA ARG A 218 49.52 11.03 -38.51
C ARG A 218 48.54 10.66 -39.64
N VAL A 219 48.90 10.29 -40.87
CA VAL A 219 50.08 9.63 -41.52
C VAL A 219 50.12 10.05 -43.03
N SER A 220 51.13 9.83 -43.87
CA SER A 220 52.58 9.52 -43.73
C SER A 220 53.24 9.61 -45.12
N SER A 221 54.44 10.19 -45.26
CA SER A 221 55.28 9.98 -46.46
C SER A 221 56.78 10.23 -46.18
N SER A 222 57.57 9.17 -46.18
CA SER A 222 59.04 9.22 -46.28
C SER A 222 59.55 7.88 -46.80
N PRO A 223 60.45 7.90 -47.80
CA PRO A 223 61.47 6.87 -47.90
C PRO A 223 62.88 7.47 -48.08
N ILE A 224 63.92 6.74 -47.62
CA ILE A 224 65.36 6.95 -47.92
C ILE A 224 65.95 8.22 -47.25
N ALA A 225 67.07 8.22 -46.52
CA ALA A 225 68.00 7.18 -46.04
C ALA A 225 68.37 7.52 -44.55
N GLU A 226 69.33 6.91 -43.83
CA GLU A 226 70.38 5.93 -44.14
C GLU A 226 70.75 5.17 -42.84
N LEU A 227 71.36 3.98 -42.94
CA LEU A 227 71.81 3.18 -41.79
C LEU A 227 73.30 2.81 -41.90
N VAL A 228 74.02 2.86 -40.77
CA VAL A 228 75.41 2.39 -40.66
C VAL A 228 75.56 1.46 -39.46
N ALA A 229 75.56 0.14 -39.70
CA ALA A 229 76.14 -0.88 -38.81
C ALA A 229 76.28 -2.26 -39.50
N THR A 230 77.50 -2.57 -39.95
CA THR A 230 78.15 -3.91 -39.98
C THR A 230 77.33 -5.19 -40.33
N SER A 231 77.49 -5.66 -41.58
CA SER A 231 78.11 -6.94 -42.02
C SER A 231 78.05 -8.22 -41.14
N PRO A 232 77.97 -9.47 -41.70
CA PRO A 232 78.81 -9.91 -42.86
C PRO A 232 78.30 -11.01 -43.86
N VAL A 233 78.91 -11.05 -45.08
CA VAL A 233 79.22 -12.25 -45.95
C VAL A 233 78.04 -13.07 -46.53
N SER A 234 77.94 -13.54 -47.81
CA SER A 234 78.61 -13.41 -49.15
C SER A 234 77.76 -14.23 -50.19
N PRO A 235 78.08 -14.42 -51.50
CA PRO A 235 78.56 -13.54 -52.60
C PRO A 235 77.60 -13.51 -53.86
N GLY A 236 77.95 -12.81 -54.97
CA GLY A 236 77.19 -12.72 -56.26
C GLY A 236 77.53 -13.79 -57.32
N PRO A 237 77.34 -13.63 -58.68
CA PRO A 237 76.96 -12.48 -59.55
C PRO A 237 75.78 -12.85 -60.55
N PRO A 238 75.69 -12.47 -61.87
CA PRO A 238 76.00 -11.26 -62.70
C PRO A 238 74.75 -10.66 -63.47
N PRO A 239 74.88 -9.53 -64.25
CA PRO A 239 73.80 -8.89 -65.08
C PRO A 239 73.77 -9.38 -66.56
N PRO A 240 73.01 -8.81 -67.55
CA PRO A 240 72.07 -7.65 -67.60
C PRO A 240 70.60 -8.08 -67.91
N PRO A 241 69.74 -7.57 -68.86
CA PRO A 241 69.86 -6.68 -70.04
C PRO A 241 69.16 -5.28 -69.89
N ALA A 242 68.57 -4.71 -70.95
CA ALA A 242 67.77 -3.46 -70.97
C ALA A 242 66.52 -3.56 -71.88
N ILE A 243 65.47 -2.77 -71.59
CA ILE A 243 64.12 -2.84 -72.18
C ILE A 243 63.84 -1.71 -73.18
N SER A 244 62.92 -1.95 -74.14
CA SER A 244 62.59 -1.03 -75.24
C SER A 244 61.50 0.01 -74.91
N ALA A 245 61.39 1.05 -75.75
CA ALA A 245 60.50 2.19 -75.49
C ALA A 245 58.99 1.90 -75.65
N GLU A 246 58.59 0.86 -76.40
CA GLU A 246 57.17 0.52 -76.60
C GLU A 246 56.55 -0.17 -75.38
N GLU A 247 57.29 -1.06 -74.71
CA GLU A 247 56.84 -1.66 -73.43
C GLU A 247 56.67 -0.56 -72.36
N LEU A 248 57.52 0.46 -72.40
CA LEU A 248 57.45 1.66 -71.55
C LEU A 248 56.26 2.59 -71.90
N ALA A 249 55.65 2.45 -73.08
CA ALA A 249 54.39 3.12 -73.42
C ALA A 249 53.18 2.31 -72.93
N ALA A 250 53.15 0.99 -73.16
CA ALA A 250 52.09 0.11 -72.69
C ALA A 250 51.95 0.12 -71.16
N LEU A 251 53.08 0.09 -70.43
CA LEU A 251 53.09 0.21 -68.96
C LEU A 251 52.49 1.52 -68.47
N ARG A 252 52.69 2.64 -69.18
CA ARG A 252 52.10 3.94 -68.83
C ARG A 252 50.59 3.98 -69.05
N GLU A 253 50.06 3.32 -70.08
CA GLU A 253 48.61 3.22 -70.27
C GLU A 253 47.95 2.31 -69.21
N GLN A 254 48.63 1.23 -68.83
CA GLN A 254 48.23 0.39 -67.70
C GLN A 254 48.28 1.16 -66.36
N GLU A 255 49.30 2.01 -66.15
CA GLU A 255 49.36 2.91 -65.00
C GLU A 255 48.20 3.91 -65.00
N LEU A 256 47.90 4.56 -66.13
CA LEU A 256 46.82 5.55 -66.26
C LEU A 256 45.41 4.93 -66.14
N THR A 257 45.25 3.63 -66.40
CA THR A 257 43.99 2.90 -66.13
C THR A 257 43.89 2.48 -64.66
N LEU A 258 44.98 2.01 -64.04
CA LEU A 258 45.03 1.72 -62.61
C LEU A 258 44.82 2.98 -61.74
N GLN A 259 45.43 4.12 -62.08
CA GLN A 259 45.20 5.41 -61.41
C GLN A 259 43.73 5.87 -61.50
N ARG A 260 43.05 5.59 -62.63
CA ARG A 260 41.60 5.86 -62.78
C ARG A 260 40.76 4.93 -61.89
N GLN A 261 41.10 3.65 -61.79
CA GLN A 261 40.43 2.71 -60.89
C GLN A 261 40.67 3.07 -59.42
N LEU A 262 41.89 3.52 -59.05
CA LEU A 262 42.22 3.97 -57.70
C LEU A 262 41.33 5.14 -57.28
N ARG A 263 41.23 6.20 -58.11
CA ARG A 263 40.32 7.34 -57.83
C ARG A 263 38.86 6.92 -57.64
N VAL A 264 38.37 5.97 -58.44
CA VAL A 264 36.99 5.47 -58.30
C VAL A 264 36.81 4.68 -56.99
N ALA A 265 37.84 3.95 -56.53
CA ALA A 265 37.82 3.29 -55.22
C ALA A 265 37.94 4.29 -54.06
N GLU A 266 38.73 5.35 -54.20
CA GLU A 266 38.86 6.43 -53.22
C GLU A 266 37.56 7.22 -53.07
N ILE A 267 36.91 7.58 -54.18
CA ILE A 267 35.60 8.26 -54.19
C ILE A 267 34.53 7.38 -53.51
N LYS A 268 34.44 6.09 -53.88
CA LYS A 268 33.54 5.15 -53.20
C LYS A 268 33.81 5.07 -51.70
N ARG A 269 35.09 5.01 -51.30
CA ARG A 269 35.46 5.00 -49.88
C ARG A 269 35.08 6.28 -49.16
N THR A 270 35.12 7.45 -49.81
CA THR A 270 34.61 8.70 -49.22
C THR A 270 33.09 8.73 -49.13
N ASP A 271 32.38 8.20 -50.13
CA ASP A 271 30.91 8.12 -50.14
C ASP A 271 30.41 7.14 -49.08
N ASP A 272 31.03 5.96 -48.97
CA ASP A 272 30.77 4.98 -47.91
C ASP A 272 31.05 5.57 -46.52
N SER A 273 32.13 6.36 -46.37
CA SER A 273 32.46 7.05 -45.11
C SER A 273 31.47 8.16 -44.76
N GLN A 274 30.87 8.84 -45.74
CA GLN A 274 29.77 9.78 -45.50
C GLN A 274 28.49 9.04 -45.11
N ARG A 275 28.18 7.95 -45.82
CA ARG A 275 27.00 7.11 -45.56
C ARG A 275 27.03 6.44 -44.19
N ILE A 276 28.22 6.04 -43.70
CA ILE A 276 28.40 5.58 -42.33
C ILE A 276 28.06 6.69 -41.33
N ARG A 277 28.53 7.92 -41.51
CA ARG A 277 28.18 9.04 -40.62
C ARG A 277 26.70 9.41 -40.66
N GLU A 278 26.05 9.31 -41.84
CA GLU A 278 24.59 9.47 -41.91
C GLU A 278 23.85 8.39 -41.12
N LEU A 279 24.33 7.15 -41.16
CA LEU A 279 23.75 6.04 -40.39
C LEU A 279 24.04 6.18 -38.89
N GLU A 280 25.24 6.63 -38.50
CA GLU A 280 25.60 6.96 -37.11
C GLU A 280 24.74 8.11 -36.56
N SER A 281 24.50 9.16 -37.36
CA SER A 281 23.59 10.26 -36.99
C SER A 281 22.16 9.76 -36.82
N ARG A 282 21.61 9.02 -37.79
CA ARG A 282 20.26 8.46 -37.71
C ARG A 282 20.10 7.46 -36.56
N LEU A 283 21.17 6.76 -36.19
CA LEU A 283 21.20 5.87 -35.03
C LEU A 283 21.18 6.66 -33.73
N ALA A 284 21.97 7.73 -33.60
CA ALA A 284 21.92 8.64 -32.45
C ALA A 284 20.54 9.33 -32.31
N ASP A 285 19.93 9.74 -33.43
CA ASP A 285 18.55 10.26 -33.45
C ASP A 285 17.55 9.19 -32.98
N ALA A 286 17.67 7.96 -33.47
CA ALA A 286 16.81 6.84 -33.05
C ALA A 286 16.98 6.48 -31.57
N GLU A 287 18.21 6.46 -31.05
CA GLU A 287 18.50 6.28 -29.63
C GLU A 287 17.90 7.42 -28.78
N HIS A 288 17.94 8.66 -29.28
CA HIS A 288 17.29 9.81 -28.63
C HIS A 288 15.76 9.65 -28.58
N PHE A 289 15.12 9.19 -29.67
CA PHE A 289 13.68 8.88 -29.66
C PHE A 289 13.33 7.70 -28.75
N VAL A 290 14.17 6.67 -28.66
CA VAL A 290 14.00 5.56 -27.71
C VAL A 290 14.13 6.04 -26.27
N ALA A 291 15.07 6.95 -25.97
CA ALA A 291 15.22 7.57 -24.65
C ALA A 291 14.10 8.57 -24.29
N LEU A 292 13.43 9.15 -25.29
CA LEU A 292 12.22 9.97 -25.11
C LEU A 292 10.97 9.11 -24.89
N ARG A 293 10.88 7.92 -25.49
CA ARG A 293 9.72 7.03 -25.40
C ARG A 293 9.21 6.78 -23.97
N PRO A 294 10.03 6.41 -22.95
CA PRO A 294 9.53 6.22 -21.59
C PRO A 294 9.06 7.53 -20.92
N LYS A 295 9.59 8.69 -21.33
CA LYS A 295 9.13 10.00 -20.82
C LYS A 295 7.78 10.40 -21.42
N LEU A 296 7.54 10.06 -22.69
CA LEU A 296 6.25 10.21 -23.35
C LEU A 296 5.22 9.20 -22.83
N GLN A 297 5.63 7.96 -22.59
CA GLN A 297 4.81 6.94 -21.94
C GLN A 297 4.39 7.40 -20.52
N ALA A 298 5.33 7.88 -19.71
CA ALA A 298 5.02 8.42 -18.38
C ALA A 298 4.06 9.62 -18.42
N LYS A 299 4.21 10.53 -19.40
CA LYS A 299 3.26 11.64 -19.62
C LYS A 299 1.90 11.19 -20.14
N LEU A 300 1.83 10.16 -20.96
CA LEU A 300 0.56 9.60 -21.44
C LEU A 300 -0.18 8.95 -20.27
N ASN A 301 0.53 8.14 -19.47
CA ASN A 301 -0.01 7.52 -18.26
C ASN A 301 -0.47 8.58 -17.23
N SER A 302 0.30 9.65 -17.00
CA SER A 302 -0.12 10.72 -16.09
C SER A 302 -1.34 11.47 -16.63
N LEU A 303 -1.33 11.88 -17.90
CA LEU A 303 -2.52 12.51 -18.51
C LEU A 303 -3.73 11.58 -18.51
N GLN A 304 -3.54 10.26 -18.56
CA GLN A 304 -4.62 9.28 -18.45
C GLN A 304 -5.15 9.16 -17.01
N THR A 305 -4.30 9.21 -15.98
CA THR A 305 -4.77 9.30 -14.58
C THR A 305 -5.48 10.63 -14.32
N ASP A 306 -4.94 11.74 -14.83
CA ASP A 306 -5.56 13.07 -14.71
C ASP A 306 -6.93 13.10 -15.41
N LEU A 307 -7.10 12.40 -16.54
CA LEU A 307 -8.39 12.27 -17.25
C LEU A 307 -9.40 11.41 -16.48
N VAL A 308 -8.95 10.34 -15.80
CA VAL A 308 -9.81 9.52 -14.95
C VAL A 308 -10.23 10.29 -13.69
N GLU A 309 -9.32 11.03 -13.06
CA GLU A 309 -9.61 11.85 -11.87
C GLU A 309 -10.52 13.05 -12.21
N THR A 310 -10.33 13.70 -13.35
CA THR A 310 -11.24 14.76 -13.83
C THR A 310 -12.61 14.23 -14.27
N ARG A 311 -12.69 13.01 -14.84
CA ARG A 311 -13.99 12.36 -15.08
C ARG A 311 -14.71 11.99 -13.79
N ARG A 312 -14.00 11.44 -12.81
CA ARG A 312 -14.55 11.09 -11.51
C ARG A 312 -15.08 12.33 -10.79
N THR A 313 -14.29 13.40 -10.71
CA THR A 313 -14.71 14.65 -10.07
C THR A 313 -15.84 15.34 -10.86
N LEU A 314 -15.93 15.18 -12.19
CA LEU A 314 -17.11 15.60 -12.96
C LEU A 314 -18.36 14.81 -12.53
N ALA A 315 -18.26 13.49 -12.36
CA ALA A 315 -19.36 12.66 -11.86
C ALA A 315 -19.76 13.05 -10.42
N ASP A 316 -18.80 13.16 -9.50
CA ASP A 316 -19.03 13.60 -8.12
C ASP A 316 -19.70 15.00 -8.05
N GLN A 317 -19.43 15.89 -9.01
CA GLN A 317 -20.11 17.19 -9.15
C GLN A 317 -21.50 17.08 -9.79
N ASN A 318 -21.71 16.20 -10.77
CA ASN A 318 -23.01 15.97 -11.38
C ASN A 318 -24.00 15.35 -10.38
N ASP A 319 -23.55 14.35 -9.59
CA ASP A 319 -24.34 13.75 -8.51
C ASP A 319 -24.71 14.78 -7.45
N LEU A 320 -23.78 15.68 -7.10
CA LEU A 320 -24.04 16.78 -6.18
C LEU A 320 -25.03 17.80 -6.76
N ASN A 321 -24.92 18.13 -8.04
CA ASN A 321 -25.87 19.01 -8.73
C ASN A 321 -27.27 18.39 -8.77
N ALA A 322 -27.41 17.14 -9.19
CA ALA A 322 -28.68 16.40 -9.19
C ALA A 322 -29.28 16.32 -7.78
N LEU A 323 -28.46 16.12 -6.75
CA LEU A 323 -28.90 16.16 -5.34
C LEU A 323 -29.28 17.57 -4.85
N THR A 324 -28.82 18.65 -5.50
CA THR A 324 -29.30 20.02 -5.23
C THR A 324 -30.53 20.39 -6.04
N GLU A 325 -30.66 19.88 -7.27
CA GLU A 325 -31.85 20.05 -8.12
C GLU A 325 -33.05 19.28 -7.51
N ALA A 326 -32.85 18.05 -7.06
CA ALA A 326 -33.86 17.29 -6.32
C ALA A 326 -34.34 18.05 -5.07
N LYS A 327 -33.44 18.70 -4.32
CA LYS A 327 -33.82 19.53 -3.15
C LYS A 327 -34.49 20.85 -3.53
N LEU A 328 -34.12 21.45 -4.67
CA LEU A 328 -34.82 22.61 -5.20
C LEU A 328 -36.25 22.24 -5.62
N ASN A 329 -36.44 21.06 -6.20
CA ASN A 329 -37.76 20.52 -6.53
C ASN A 329 -38.56 20.18 -5.27
N GLU A 330 -38.00 19.48 -4.27
CA GLU A 330 -38.64 19.26 -2.96
C GLU A 330 -39.07 20.58 -2.29
N ILE A 331 -38.25 21.64 -2.42
CA ILE A 331 -38.57 22.98 -1.90
C ILE A 331 -39.62 23.70 -2.77
N SER A 332 -39.64 23.48 -4.08
CA SER A 332 -40.69 24.00 -4.99
C SER A 332 -42.03 23.33 -4.71
N GLU A 333 -42.07 22.00 -4.64
CA GLU A 333 -43.25 21.22 -4.26
C GLU A 333 -43.79 21.63 -2.88
N HIS A 334 -42.90 21.88 -1.91
CA HIS A 334 -43.30 22.42 -0.60
C HIS A 334 -43.79 23.87 -0.67
N LEU A 335 -43.25 24.70 -1.55
CA LEU A 335 -43.72 26.08 -1.77
C LEU A 335 -45.09 26.09 -2.49
N GLU A 336 -45.27 25.27 -3.52
CA GLU A 336 -46.50 25.08 -4.27
C GLU A 336 -47.60 24.52 -3.36
N MET A 337 -47.32 23.49 -2.57
CA MET A 337 -48.25 22.98 -1.56
C MET A 337 -48.60 24.05 -0.51
N ALA A 338 -47.65 24.88 -0.07
CA ALA A 338 -47.91 25.98 0.85
C ALA A 338 -48.67 27.16 0.20
N MET A 339 -48.53 27.37 -1.11
CA MET A 339 -49.36 28.31 -1.88
C MET A 339 -50.78 27.78 -2.03
N LEU A 340 -50.95 26.49 -2.30
CA LEU A 340 -52.26 25.84 -2.40
C LEU A 340 -53.00 25.84 -1.04
N ASP A 341 -52.30 25.55 0.07
CA ASP A 341 -52.84 25.69 1.43
C ASP A 341 -53.20 27.17 1.76
N LYS A 342 -52.45 28.14 1.22
CA LYS A 342 -52.77 29.57 1.33
C LYS A 342 -54.01 29.95 0.51
N GLU A 343 -54.09 29.55 -0.75
CA GLU A 343 -55.22 29.84 -1.64
C GLU A 343 -56.51 29.21 -1.10
N VAL A 344 -56.46 27.96 -0.60
CA VAL A 344 -57.58 27.29 0.07
C VAL A 344 -57.92 27.94 1.42
N ALA A 345 -56.99 28.63 2.08
CA ALA A 345 -57.27 29.43 3.28
C ALA A 345 -57.89 30.80 2.93
N GLU A 346 -57.50 31.41 1.82
CA GLU A 346 -58.07 32.66 1.30
C GLU A 346 -59.48 32.44 0.74
N GLU A 347 -59.72 31.40 -0.07
CA GLU A 347 -61.06 31.00 -0.53
C GLU A 347 -62.01 30.75 0.66
N ARG A 348 -61.52 30.09 1.71
CA ARG A 348 -62.30 29.89 2.95
C ARG A 348 -62.56 31.18 3.73
N ALA A 349 -61.63 32.14 3.69
CA ALA A 349 -61.83 33.44 4.33
C ALA A 349 -62.89 34.25 3.55
N GLU A 350 -62.76 34.34 2.22
CA GLU A 350 -63.73 35.01 1.35
C GLU A 350 -65.13 34.38 1.44
N ALA A 351 -65.21 33.05 1.49
CA ALA A 351 -66.48 32.34 1.72
C ALA A 351 -67.12 32.72 3.08
N LEU A 352 -66.34 32.71 4.16
CA LEU A 352 -66.83 33.09 5.50
C LEU A 352 -67.17 34.59 5.60
N GLU A 353 -66.48 35.46 4.86
CA GLU A 353 -66.84 36.88 4.75
C GLU A 353 -68.17 37.05 3.99
N SER A 354 -68.39 36.30 2.90
CA SER A 354 -69.66 36.31 2.17
C SER A 354 -70.84 35.80 3.00
N GLU A 355 -70.65 34.75 3.83
CA GLU A 355 -71.65 34.30 4.80
C GLU A 355 -71.93 35.38 5.85
N CYS A 356 -70.88 36.07 6.32
CA CYS A 356 -71.02 37.19 7.24
C CYS A 356 -71.70 38.42 6.60
N GLU A 357 -71.66 38.59 5.29
CA GLU A 357 -72.39 39.65 4.58
C GLU A 357 -73.85 39.30 4.34
N ALA A 358 -74.15 38.09 3.87
CA ALA A 358 -75.53 37.61 3.75
C ALA A 358 -76.27 37.66 5.11
N MET A 359 -75.59 37.36 6.22
CA MET A 359 -76.14 37.48 7.58
C MET A 359 -76.33 38.94 8.05
N LYS A 360 -75.63 39.93 7.48
CA LYS A 360 -75.89 41.36 7.70
C LYS A 360 -77.10 41.84 6.90
N GLU A 361 -77.23 41.39 5.65
CA GLU A 361 -78.37 41.74 4.78
C GLU A 361 -79.69 41.24 5.38
N GLN A 362 -79.76 39.97 5.83
CA GLN A 362 -80.92 39.42 6.52
C GLN A 362 -81.25 40.19 7.82
N LEU A 363 -80.25 40.75 8.50
CA LEU A 363 -80.44 41.61 9.68
C LEU A 363 -81.08 42.96 9.28
N ALA A 364 -80.64 43.54 8.17
CA ALA A 364 -81.19 44.80 7.65
C ALA A 364 -82.64 44.64 7.14
N GLU A 365 -82.97 43.52 6.48
CA GLU A 365 -84.35 43.19 6.10
C GLU A 365 -85.26 43.09 7.33
N LEU A 366 -84.82 42.38 8.37
CA LEU A 366 -85.56 42.27 9.63
C LEU A 366 -85.71 43.61 10.35
N GLU A 367 -84.72 44.53 10.29
CA GLU A 367 -84.87 45.89 10.83
C GLU A 367 -85.89 46.73 10.04
N VAL A 368 -86.00 46.53 8.72
CA VAL A 368 -87.02 47.18 7.88
C VAL A 368 -88.42 46.65 8.20
N GLU A 369 -88.61 45.33 8.31
CA GLU A 369 -89.90 44.74 8.74
C GLU A 369 -90.33 45.27 10.12
N LEU A 370 -89.39 45.36 11.07
CA LEU A 370 -89.62 45.87 12.43
C LEU A 370 -89.89 47.40 12.45
N ASN A 371 -89.61 48.12 11.36
CA ASN A 371 -90.03 49.52 11.18
C ASN A 371 -91.40 49.65 10.49
N VAL A 372 -91.72 48.82 9.50
CA VAL A 372 -93.06 48.78 8.88
C VAL A 372 -94.12 48.36 9.91
N LEU A 373 -93.82 47.37 10.75
CA LEU A 373 -94.67 46.96 11.88
C LEU A 373 -94.80 48.02 13.00
N LYS A 374 -94.08 49.15 12.92
CA LYS A 374 -94.32 50.35 13.75
C LYS A 374 -95.15 51.41 13.02
N SER A 375 -95.02 51.56 11.70
CA SER A 375 -95.79 52.55 10.93
C SER A 375 -97.26 52.19 10.77
N ASP A 376 -97.60 50.90 10.69
CA ASP A 376 -98.97 50.40 10.46
C ASP A 376 -99.90 50.52 11.70
N ARG A 377 -99.70 51.54 12.54
CA ARG A 377 -100.39 51.68 13.84
C ARG A 377 -101.12 53.02 14.06
N GLU A 378 -101.15 53.96 13.11
CA GLU A 378 -101.74 55.31 13.25
C GLU A 378 -102.46 55.83 11.94
N GLY A 379 -103.71 56.36 11.97
CA GLY A 379 -104.38 57.00 10.77
C GLY A 379 -105.89 57.45 10.82
N GLY A 380 -106.32 58.36 9.89
CA GLY A 380 -107.68 58.97 9.59
C GLY A 380 -107.61 60.48 9.15
N ASP A 381 -108.57 61.32 8.64
CA ASP A 381 -109.90 61.36 7.92
C ASP A 381 -110.20 62.87 7.52
N GLY A 382 -111.17 63.42 6.72
CA GLY A 382 -112.27 62.99 5.80
C GLY A 382 -113.23 64.16 5.33
N GLU A 383 -113.99 64.01 4.21
CA GLU A 383 -115.21 64.75 3.70
C GLU A 383 -115.17 66.15 2.96
N ALA A 384 -116.36 66.77 2.68
CA ALA A 384 -116.75 67.34 1.36
C ALA A 384 -117.82 68.50 1.26
N ALA A 385 -118.07 69.11 0.05
CA ALA A 385 -119.18 70.11 -0.25
C ALA A 385 -119.51 70.39 -1.79
N VAL A 386 -120.61 71.10 -2.16
CA VAL A 386 -121.36 71.06 -3.49
C VAL A 386 -121.95 72.43 -4.06
N ASP A 387 -122.57 72.42 -5.28
CA ASP A 387 -123.06 73.50 -6.23
C ASP A 387 -124.62 73.70 -6.37
N MET A 388 -125.16 74.79 -7.02
CA MET A 388 -126.29 74.81 -8.02
C MET A 388 -126.85 76.21 -8.49
N ALA A 389 -127.78 76.17 -9.48
CA ALA A 389 -128.93 77.07 -9.79
C ALA A 389 -128.82 78.09 -10.96
N LYS A 390 -129.95 78.32 -11.68
CA LYS A 390 -130.09 79.09 -12.96
C LYS A 390 -131.56 79.54 -13.29
N SER A 391 -131.75 80.62 -14.09
CA SER A 391 -132.89 80.93 -15.03
C SER A 391 -134.10 81.85 -14.68
N SER A 392 -134.36 82.86 -15.54
CA SER A 392 -135.65 83.57 -15.81
C SER A 392 -135.48 84.44 -17.09
N LEU A 393 -135.88 84.08 -18.32
CA LEU A 393 -136.85 83.12 -18.89
C LEU A 393 -138.32 83.58 -18.91
N ALA A 394 -138.66 84.43 -19.90
CA ALA A 394 -139.89 84.34 -20.71
C ALA A 394 -139.95 85.51 -21.71
N TYR A 395 -139.80 86.75 -21.24
CA TYR A 395 -140.01 87.94 -22.07
C TYR A 395 -138.88 88.16 -23.11
N ILE A 396 -137.64 87.85 -22.72
CA ILE A 396 -136.43 87.89 -23.57
C ILE A 396 -136.51 86.86 -24.74
N GLN A 397 -137.55 86.02 -24.79
CA GLN A 397 -137.61 84.84 -25.65
C GLN A 397 -138.04 85.11 -27.10
N LEU A 398 -138.79 86.18 -27.37
CA LEU A 398 -139.15 86.60 -28.74
C LEU A 398 -138.02 87.39 -29.42
N GLU A 399 -137.42 88.36 -28.71
CA GLU A 399 -136.33 89.18 -29.26
C GLU A 399 -135.11 88.30 -29.61
N ARG A 400 -134.72 87.40 -28.69
CA ARG A 400 -133.71 86.37 -28.95
C ARG A 400 -134.09 85.43 -30.09
N GLN A 401 -135.34 85.30 -30.51
CA GLN A 401 -135.69 84.37 -31.59
C GLN A 401 -135.20 84.89 -32.96
N ASN A 402 -135.22 86.21 -33.16
CA ASN A 402 -134.66 86.84 -34.37
C ASN A 402 -133.12 86.93 -34.32
N GLU A 403 -132.53 87.12 -33.14
CA GLU A 403 -131.06 87.03 -32.99
C GLU A 403 -130.54 85.60 -33.16
N ARG A 404 -131.23 84.59 -32.59
CA ARG A 404 -130.87 83.16 -32.73
C ARG A 404 -130.80 82.70 -34.17
N MET A 405 -131.64 83.23 -35.07
CA MET A 405 -131.56 82.92 -36.51
C MET A 405 -130.23 83.39 -37.14
N LYS A 406 -129.66 84.50 -36.65
CA LYS A 406 -128.34 85.00 -37.08
C LYS A 406 -127.20 84.27 -36.36
N GLU A 407 -127.31 84.09 -35.03
CA GLU A 407 -126.32 83.33 -34.27
C GLU A 407 -126.21 81.87 -34.75
N ALA A 408 -127.31 81.21 -35.12
CA ALA A 408 -127.30 79.82 -35.58
C ALA A 408 -126.51 79.65 -36.88
N LEU A 409 -126.62 80.61 -37.81
CA LEU A 409 -125.82 80.60 -39.04
C LEU A 409 -124.33 80.82 -38.77
N VAL A 410 -123.99 81.68 -37.79
CA VAL A 410 -122.60 81.87 -37.35
C VAL A 410 -122.07 80.61 -36.65
N ARG A 411 -122.81 80.05 -35.69
CA ARG A 411 -122.43 78.81 -34.99
C ARG A 411 -122.31 77.62 -35.94
N LEU A 412 -123.13 77.50 -36.99
CA LEU A 412 -123.00 76.40 -37.95
C LEU A 412 -121.69 76.53 -38.77
N ARG A 413 -121.31 77.75 -39.14
CA ARG A 413 -119.99 78.03 -39.77
C ARG A 413 -118.86 77.69 -38.81
N ASP A 414 -118.97 78.14 -37.56
CA ASP A 414 -117.88 78.03 -36.58
C ASP A 414 -117.68 76.58 -36.14
N ILE A 415 -118.76 75.83 -35.90
CA ILE A 415 -118.70 74.37 -35.64
C ILE A 415 -118.10 73.65 -36.85
N SER A 416 -118.51 73.98 -38.09
CA SER A 416 -117.93 73.36 -39.29
C SER A 416 -116.42 73.64 -39.41
N HIS A 417 -115.99 74.85 -39.05
CA HIS A 417 -114.57 75.22 -39.06
C HIS A 417 -113.78 74.55 -37.93
N GLU A 418 -114.39 74.41 -36.76
CA GLU A 418 -113.83 73.70 -35.61
C GLU A 418 -113.66 72.21 -35.91
N THR A 419 -114.65 71.54 -36.53
CA THR A 419 -114.51 70.15 -37.00
C THR A 419 -113.47 70.00 -38.11
N ASP A 420 -113.30 71.00 -38.99
CA ASP A 420 -112.23 70.99 -40.00
C ASP A 420 -110.84 71.13 -39.37
N ILE A 421 -110.71 71.90 -38.30
CA ILE A 421 -109.46 72.04 -37.53
C ILE A 421 -109.18 70.76 -36.73
N GLU A 422 -110.19 70.17 -36.12
CA GLU A 422 -110.07 68.95 -35.32
C GLU A 422 -109.72 67.73 -36.19
N ASN A 423 -110.35 67.57 -37.36
CA ASN A 423 -109.96 66.56 -38.35
C ASN A 423 -108.52 66.76 -38.84
N LYS A 424 -108.07 68.01 -39.08
CA LYS A 424 -106.68 68.30 -39.47
C LYS A 424 -105.69 67.99 -38.36
N ARG A 425 -106.03 68.25 -37.09
CA ARG A 425 -105.23 67.80 -35.93
C ARG A 425 -105.14 66.28 -35.87
N LYS A 426 -106.27 65.57 -36.07
CA LYS A 426 -106.31 64.11 -36.07
C LYS A 426 -105.46 63.49 -37.17
N ILE A 427 -105.46 64.10 -38.36
CA ILE A 427 -104.56 63.72 -39.47
C ILE A 427 -103.09 63.96 -39.08
N GLN A 428 -102.74 65.14 -38.55
CA GLN A 428 -101.37 65.46 -38.11
C GLN A 428 -100.88 64.66 -36.88
N GLU A 429 -101.79 64.06 -36.13
CA GLU A 429 -101.49 63.12 -35.04
C GLU A 429 -101.17 61.74 -35.64
N LEU A 430 -102.03 61.20 -36.50
CA LEU A 430 -101.81 59.94 -37.21
C LEU A 430 -100.59 59.97 -38.15
N GLU A 431 -100.29 61.10 -38.79
CA GLU A 431 -99.08 61.31 -39.60
C GLU A 431 -97.80 61.28 -38.73
N ARG A 432 -97.86 61.73 -37.47
CA ARG A 432 -96.74 61.57 -36.52
C ARG A 432 -96.62 60.14 -36.03
N ASP A 433 -97.73 59.51 -35.67
CA ASP A 433 -97.73 58.13 -35.18
C ASP A 433 -97.24 57.14 -36.24
N LEU A 434 -97.54 57.37 -37.53
CA LEU A 434 -96.96 56.62 -38.64
C LEU A 434 -95.44 56.82 -38.75
N ASN A 435 -94.94 58.06 -38.73
CA ASN A 435 -93.50 58.32 -38.76
C ASN A 435 -92.78 57.70 -37.55
N ASN A 436 -93.37 57.78 -36.35
CA ASN A 436 -92.84 57.15 -35.14
C ASN A 436 -92.79 55.61 -35.26
N LEU A 437 -93.74 55.01 -36.00
CA LEU A 437 -93.81 53.57 -36.22
C LEU A 437 -92.77 53.13 -37.25
N ASP A 438 -92.55 53.90 -38.33
CA ASP A 438 -91.47 53.69 -39.29
C ASP A 438 -90.08 53.83 -38.61
N ASP A 439 -89.88 54.85 -37.77
CA ASP A 439 -88.64 55.03 -36.97
C ASP A 439 -88.43 53.87 -35.97
N LEU A 440 -89.49 53.35 -35.36
CA LEU A 440 -89.42 52.21 -34.45
C LEU A 440 -89.17 50.88 -35.17
N GLN A 441 -89.78 50.69 -36.35
CA GLN A 441 -89.51 49.54 -37.21
C GLN A 441 -88.06 49.55 -37.72
N SER A 442 -87.55 50.72 -38.15
CA SER A 442 -86.15 50.92 -38.50
C SER A 442 -85.22 50.55 -37.34
N GLN A 443 -85.53 50.97 -36.11
CA GLN A 443 -84.77 50.58 -34.92
C GLN A 443 -84.85 49.07 -34.63
N TYR A 444 -86.00 48.43 -34.82
CA TYR A 444 -86.19 47.00 -34.65
C TYR A 444 -85.43 46.18 -35.70
N GLU A 445 -85.45 46.57 -36.97
CA GLU A 445 -84.66 45.94 -38.04
C GLU A 445 -83.15 46.10 -37.79
N ASN A 446 -82.70 47.28 -37.34
CA ASN A 446 -81.32 47.50 -36.92
C ASN A 446 -80.93 46.71 -35.66
N ALA A 447 -81.87 46.41 -34.76
CA ALA A 447 -81.62 45.57 -33.59
C ALA A 447 -81.53 44.09 -33.96
N LEU A 448 -82.41 43.60 -34.85
CA LEU A 448 -82.34 42.25 -35.42
C LEU A 448 -81.03 42.02 -36.17
N ALA A 449 -80.62 42.95 -37.03
CA ALA A 449 -79.34 42.83 -37.75
C ALA A 449 -78.13 42.82 -36.80
N LYS A 450 -78.19 43.52 -35.66
CA LYS A 450 -77.13 43.45 -34.63
C LYS A 450 -77.15 42.13 -33.86
N LEU A 451 -78.33 41.59 -33.57
CA LEU A 451 -78.48 40.29 -32.93
C LEU A 451 -77.96 39.16 -33.83
N GLU A 452 -78.34 39.14 -35.12
CA GLU A 452 -77.86 38.16 -36.10
C GLU A 452 -76.33 38.21 -36.26
N ASN A 453 -75.73 39.39 -36.32
CA ASN A 453 -74.27 39.53 -36.34
C ASN A 453 -73.60 39.07 -35.02
N ALA A 454 -74.25 39.28 -33.87
CA ALA A 454 -73.75 38.80 -32.58
C ALA A 454 -73.84 37.27 -32.47
N ASP A 455 -74.94 36.66 -32.91
CA ASP A 455 -75.13 35.22 -32.96
C ASP A 455 -74.09 34.56 -33.89
N VAL A 456 -73.87 35.13 -35.08
CA VAL A 456 -72.81 34.66 -36.01
C VAL A 456 -71.43 34.72 -35.36
N HIS A 457 -71.11 35.80 -34.63
CA HIS A 457 -69.83 35.92 -33.94
C HIS A 457 -69.72 34.98 -32.73
N ILE A 458 -70.82 34.67 -32.05
CA ILE A 458 -70.88 33.64 -30.99
C ILE A 458 -70.62 32.25 -31.57
N GLU A 459 -71.19 31.90 -32.73
CA GLU A 459 -70.87 30.62 -33.40
C GLU A 459 -69.43 30.58 -33.92
N GLU A 460 -68.88 31.69 -34.40
CA GLU A 460 -67.47 31.79 -34.78
C GLU A 460 -66.55 31.58 -33.56
N LEU A 461 -66.84 32.22 -32.42
CA LEU A 461 -66.08 32.05 -31.18
C LEU A 461 -66.20 30.64 -30.60
N LYS A 462 -67.37 30.00 -30.65
CA LYS A 462 -67.54 28.58 -30.31
C LYS A 462 -66.64 27.70 -31.19
N ALA A 463 -66.68 27.89 -32.50
CA ALA A 463 -65.82 27.14 -33.41
C ALA A 463 -64.33 27.39 -33.15
N GLN A 464 -63.92 28.60 -32.74
CA GLN A 464 -62.53 28.87 -32.32
C GLN A 464 -62.17 28.13 -31.01
N VAL A 465 -63.08 28.06 -30.04
CA VAL A 465 -62.90 27.28 -28.80
C VAL A 465 -62.82 25.77 -29.08
N ASP A 466 -63.71 25.22 -29.92
CA ASP A 466 -63.68 23.80 -30.31
C ASP A 466 -62.37 23.43 -31.03
N ASN A 467 -61.87 24.31 -31.90
CA ASN A 467 -60.56 24.13 -32.55
C ASN A 467 -59.38 24.26 -31.56
N ALA A 468 -59.49 25.12 -30.54
CA ALA A 468 -58.48 25.24 -29.50
C ALA A 468 -58.44 24.00 -28.59
N LEU A 469 -59.60 23.48 -28.18
CA LEU A 469 -59.74 22.24 -27.41
C LEU A 469 -59.21 21.03 -28.20
N GLY A 470 -59.49 20.94 -29.50
CA GLY A 470 -58.91 19.89 -30.36
C GLY A 470 -57.40 20.02 -30.54
N ALA A 471 -56.85 21.24 -30.55
CA ALA A 471 -55.41 21.46 -30.56
C ALA A 471 -54.76 21.12 -29.20
N GLU A 472 -55.46 21.35 -28.09
CA GLU A 472 -55.05 20.96 -26.74
C GLU A 472 -55.06 19.43 -26.58
N GLU A 473 -56.10 18.72 -27.04
CA GLU A 473 -56.16 17.25 -27.04
C GLU A 473 -54.99 16.63 -27.84
N ILE A 474 -54.68 17.19 -29.02
CA ILE A 474 -53.52 16.75 -29.82
C ILE A 474 -52.19 17.09 -29.12
N LEU A 475 -52.10 18.21 -28.40
CA LEU A 475 -50.92 18.57 -27.63
C LEU A 475 -50.72 17.62 -26.45
N LEU A 476 -51.79 17.25 -25.74
CA LEU A 476 -51.79 16.26 -24.67
C LEU A 476 -51.38 14.87 -25.18
N GLU A 477 -51.97 14.39 -26.28
CA GLU A 477 -51.59 13.10 -26.88
C GLU A 477 -50.11 13.10 -27.36
N LEU A 478 -49.59 14.25 -27.80
CA LEU A 478 -48.20 14.41 -28.21
C LEU A 478 -47.24 14.54 -27.01
N THR A 479 -47.64 15.18 -25.91
CA THR A 479 -46.83 15.25 -24.69
C THR A 479 -46.81 13.93 -23.95
N GLU A 480 -47.92 13.18 -23.90
CA GLU A 480 -47.98 11.80 -23.39
C GLU A 480 -47.02 10.90 -24.18
N LYS A 481 -47.09 10.90 -25.52
CA LYS A 481 -46.15 10.13 -26.36
C LYS A 481 -44.69 10.58 -26.22
N ASN A 482 -44.43 11.87 -26.02
CA ASN A 482 -43.08 12.36 -25.75
C ASN A 482 -42.58 11.91 -24.37
N LEU A 483 -43.47 11.82 -23.36
CA LEU A 483 -43.16 11.25 -22.05
C LEU A 483 -42.85 9.75 -22.16
N GLU A 484 -43.74 8.95 -22.79
CA GLU A 484 -43.51 7.52 -23.05
C GLU A 484 -42.18 7.27 -23.78
N MET A 485 -41.86 8.09 -24.78
CA MET A 485 -40.59 8.00 -25.51
C MET A 485 -39.39 8.41 -24.65
N ALA A 486 -39.52 9.41 -23.78
CA ALA A 486 -38.46 9.84 -22.87
C ALA A 486 -38.20 8.79 -21.77
N GLU A 487 -39.24 8.25 -21.14
CA GLU A 487 -39.16 7.13 -20.19
C GLU A 487 -38.49 5.93 -20.84
N LYS A 488 -38.90 5.56 -22.06
CA LYS A 488 -38.30 4.45 -22.81
C LYS A 488 -36.85 4.71 -23.23
N ILE A 489 -36.47 5.95 -23.49
CA ILE A 489 -35.07 6.33 -23.71
C ILE A 489 -34.27 6.18 -22.42
N ALA A 490 -34.83 6.56 -21.26
CA ALA A 490 -34.19 6.37 -19.95
C ALA A 490 -34.06 4.87 -19.58
N GLU A 491 -35.11 4.06 -19.80
CA GLU A 491 -35.03 2.59 -19.67
C GLU A 491 -33.91 2.02 -20.55
N MET A 492 -33.84 2.44 -21.83
CA MET A 492 -32.80 2.00 -22.74
C MET A 492 -31.39 2.48 -22.34
N GLN A 493 -31.27 3.66 -21.73
CA GLN A 493 -30.00 4.16 -21.19
C GLN A 493 -29.52 3.35 -19.99
N ILE A 494 -30.40 3.06 -19.03
CA ILE A 494 -30.10 2.18 -17.89
C ILE A 494 -29.70 0.78 -18.37
N ILE A 495 -30.42 0.22 -19.35
CA ILE A 495 -30.08 -1.08 -19.95
C ILE A 495 -28.73 -1.05 -20.69
N ILE A 496 -28.38 0.07 -21.35
CA ILE A 496 -27.06 0.25 -21.96
C ILE A 496 -25.97 0.32 -20.88
N GLU A 497 -26.19 1.05 -19.79
CA GLU A 497 -25.24 1.16 -18.68
C GLU A 497 -25.03 -0.19 -17.98
N ASP A 498 -26.10 -0.95 -17.70
CA ASP A 498 -26.02 -2.34 -17.22
C ASP A 498 -25.19 -3.24 -18.17
N TYR A 499 -25.38 -3.09 -19.49
CA TYR A 499 -24.59 -3.85 -20.48
C TYR A 499 -23.13 -3.37 -20.59
N GLU A 500 -22.84 -2.09 -20.36
CA GLU A 500 -21.48 -1.55 -20.32
C GLU A 500 -20.75 -2.01 -19.05
N GLN A 501 -21.39 -1.98 -17.88
CA GLN A 501 -20.86 -2.57 -16.64
C GLN A 501 -20.61 -4.08 -16.76
N LEU A 502 -21.56 -4.83 -17.35
CA LEU A 502 -21.39 -6.26 -17.64
C LEU A 502 -20.27 -6.52 -18.66
N LYS A 503 -20.03 -5.60 -19.59
CA LYS A 503 -18.89 -5.68 -20.52
C LYS A 503 -17.57 -5.38 -19.81
N GLU A 504 -17.49 -4.37 -18.95
CA GLU A 504 -16.26 -4.08 -18.18
C GLU A 504 -15.87 -5.27 -17.29
N ILE A 505 -16.83 -5.85 -16.55
CA ILE A 505 -16.62 -7.10 -15.78
C ILE A 505 -16.22 -8.28 -16.70
N GLY A 506 -16.75 -8.32 -17.93
CA GLY A 506 -16.37 -9.31 -18.94
C GLY A 506 -14.93 -9.14 -19.43
N ASP A 507 -14.51 -7.91 -19.71
CA ASP A 507 -13.17 -7.56 -20.17
C ASP A 507 -12.13 -7.78 -19.04
N GLU A 508 -12.43 -7.39 -17.79
CA GLU A 508 -11.59 -7.70 -16.60
C GLU A 508 -11.41 -9.20 -16.40
N LEU A 509 -12.50 -9.97 -16.55
CA LEU A 509 -12.47 -11.42 -16.42
C LEU A 509 -11.71 -12.07 -17.59
N GLU A 510 -11.78 -11.51 -18.81
CA GLU A 510 -10.95 -11.96 -19.91
C GLU A 510 -9.46 -11.63 -19.69
N GLU A 511 -9.11 -10.44 -19.20
CA GLU A 511 -7.72 -10.09 -18.86
C GLU A 511 -7.16 -11.04 -17.79
N SER A 512 -7.93 -11.35 -16.74
CA SER A 512 -7.53 -12.33 -15.72
C SER A 512 -7.40 -13.75 -16.27
N HIS A 513 -8.26 -14.16 -17.21
CA HIS A 513 -8.09 -15.43 -17.93
C HIS A 513 -6.87 -15.44 -18.85
N GLN A 514 -6.56 -14.33 -19.52
CA GLN A 514 -5.37 -14.20 -20.38
C GLN A 514 -4.08 -14.21 -19.54
N GLU A 515 -4.05 -13.51 -18.39
CA GLU A 515 -2.92 -13.55 -17.45
C GLU A 515 -2.71 -14.96 -16.89
N THR A 516 -3.78 -15.64 -16.45
CA THR A 516 -3.67 -17.01 -15.93
C THR A 516 -3.34 -18.04 -17.01
N GLU A 517 -3.80 -17.88 -18.27
CA GLU A 517 -3.30 -18.67 -19.42
C GLU A 517 -1.79 -18.45 -19.60
N ARG A 518 -1.36 -17.19 -19.65
CA ARG A 518 0.03 -16.77 -19.87
C ARG A 518 0.97 -17.35 -18.80
N ASP A 519 0.57 -17.28 -17.53
CA ASP A 519 1.33 -17.79 -16.38
C ASP A 519 1.34 -19.32 -16.31
N LEU A 520 0.21 -19.99 -16.55
CA LEU A 520 0.15 -21.46 -16.62
C LEU A 520 1.00 -22.00 -17.76
N LEU A 521 1.03 -21.30 -18.89
CA LEU A 521 1.87 -21.69 -20.02
C LEU A 521 3.34 -21.40 -19.74
N GLU A 522 3.72 -20.25 -19.17
CA GLU A 522 5.07 -20.04 -18.60
C GLU A 522 5.48 -21.15 -17.62
N ASP A 523 4.54 -21.77 -16.92
CA ASP A 523 4.76 -22.90 -16.02
C ASP A 523 4.97 -24.24 -16.75
N ILE A 524 4.41 -24.44 -17.96
CA ILE A 524 4.55 -25.66 -18.78
C ILE A 524 5.94 -25.66 -19.43
N GLU A 525 6.17 -24.67 -20.25
CA GLU A 525 7.45 -24.07 -20.59
C GLU A 525 8.60 -24.25 -19.58
N ARG A 526 8.46 -23.71 -18.36
CA ARG A 526 9.51 -23.82 -17.33
C ARG A 526 9.75 -25.28 -16.90
N LYS A 527 8.78 -26.19 -17.05
CA LYS A 527 8.92 -27.64 -16.85
C LYS A 527 9.52 -28.35 -18.07
N ASP A 528 9.10 -28.01 -19.29
CA ASP A 528 9.69 -28.53 -20.55
C ASP A 528 11.18 -28.23 -20.66
N ALA A 529 11.61 -27.12 -20.06
CA ALA A 529 13.01 -26.78 -19.87
C ALA A 529 13.75 -27.78 -18.97
N ILE A 530 13.14 -28.18 -17.84
CA ILE A 530 13.70 -29.20 -16.94
C ILE A 530 13.67 -30.57 -17.62
N ILE A 531 12.60 -30.91 -18.34
CA ILE A 531 12.47 -32.16 -19.09
C ILE A 531 13.59 -32.26 -20.13
N ARG A 532 13.84 -31.21 -20.93
CA ARG A 532 14.95 -31.18 -21.89
C ARG A 532 16.33 -31.29 -21.22
N ASP A 533 16.55 -30.62 -20.10
CA ASP A 533 17.80 -30.75 -19.33
C ASP A 533 18.00 -32.15 -18.74
N MET A 534 16.91 -32.79 -18.28
CA MET A 534 16.95 -34.14 -17.71
C MET A 534 17.10 -35.22 -18.79
N VAL A 535 16.47 -35.07 -19.96
CA VAL A 535 16.67 -35.95 -21.11
C VAL A 535 18.13 -35.89 -21.56
N ARG A 536 18.70 -34.70 -21.81
CA ARG A 536 20.13 -34.55 -22.12
C ARG A 536 21.06 -35.20 -21.09
N LYS A 537 20.67 -35.18 -19.82
CA LYS A 537 21.43 -35.84 -18.74
C LYS A 537 21.26 -37.36 -18.73
N ILE A 538 20.10 -37.87 -19.13
CA ILE A 538 19.88 -39.31 -19.37
C ILE A 538 20.71 -39.74 -20.58
N ASP A 539 20.60 -39.05 -21.72
CA ASP A 539 21.35 -39.34 -22.95
C ASP A 539 22.86 -39.47 -22.67
N HIS A 540 23.45 -38.52 -21.93
CA HIS A 540 24.86 -38.55 -21.57
C HIS A 540 25.23 -39.63 -20.52
N LEU A 541 24.29 -40.02 -19.64
CA LEU A 541 24.49 -41.16 -18.73
C LEU A 541 24.36 -42.50 -19.47
N GLU A 542 23.53 -42.59 -20.50
CA GLU A 542 23.41 -43.77 -21.37
C GLU A 542 24.64 -43.91 -22.28
N GLU A 543 25.15 -42.82 -22.86
CA GLU A 543 26.45 -42.74 -23.54
C GLU A 543 27.59 -43.20 -22.61
N SER A 544 27.68 -42.64 -21.40
CA SER A 544 28.70 -43.03 -20.43
C SER A 544 28.56 -44.48 -19.96
N LEU A 545 27.33 -45.02 -19.87
CA LEU A 545 27.11 -46.45 -19.59
C LEU A 545 27.60 -47.30 -20.77
N GLN A 546 27.26 -46.94 -22.00
CA GLN A 546 27.71 -47.65 -23.21
C GLN A 546 29.24 -47.67 -23.33
N ASP A 547 29.93 -46.56 -23.02
CA ASP A 547 31.39 -46.52 -22.93
C ASP A 547 31.94 -47.48 -21.85
N THR A 548 31.30 -47.55 -20.67
CA THR A 548 31.72 -48.51 -19.64
C THR A 548 31.42 -49.96 -20.02
N GLU A 549 30.33 -50.25 -20.73
CA GLU A 549 30.03 -51.58 -21.24
C GLU A 549 31.02 -52.01 -22.33
N GLN A 550 31.34 -51.12 -23.28
CA GLN A 550 32.36 -51.36 -24.30
C GLN A 550 33.75 -51.55 -23.68
N THR A 551 34.05 -50.82 -22.60
CA THR A 551 35.27 -51.02 -21.79
C THR A 551 35.27 -52.38 -21.08
N ILE A 552 34.14 -52.81 -20.50
CA ILE A 552 33.97 -54.12 -19.85
C ILE A 552 34.06 -55.28 -20.87
N LEU A 553 33.55 -55.10 -22.10
CA LEU A 553 33.71 -56.06 -23.19
C LEU A 553 35.19 -56.16 -23.59
N SER A 554 35.87 -55.03 -23.77
CA SER A 554 37.30 -54.99 -24.08
C SER A 554 38.15 -55.66 -22.99
N PHE A 555 37.80 -55.48 -21.70
CA PHE A 555 38.43 -56.20 -20.59
C PHE A 555 38.07 -57.70 -20.57
N ARG A 556 36.87 -58.11 -20.98
CA ARG A 556 36.50 -59.53 -21.11
C ARG A 556 37.32 -60.21 -22.20
N ASP A 557 37.45 -59.60 -23.37
CA ASP A 557 38.21 -60.15 -24.48
C ASP A 557 39.71 -60.24 -24.14
N LEU A 558 40.26 -59.20 -23.48
CA LEU A 558 41.62 -59.24 -22.93
C LEU A 558 41.79 -60.34 -21.86
N VAL A 559 40.81 -60.53 -20.97
CA VAL A 559 40.85 -61.60 -19.96
C VAL A 559 40.74 -62.98 -20.59
N LEU A 560 39.95 -63.16 -21.66
CA LEU A 560 39.87 -64.41 -22.42
C LEU A 560 41.18 -64.71 -23.16
N GLN A 561 41.79 -63.70 -23.78
CA GLN A 561 43.11 -63.83 -24.40
C GLN A 561 44.18 -64.19 -23.35
N LEU A 562 44.23 -63.48 -22.22
CA LEU A 562 45.15 -63.77 -21.12
C LEU A 562 44.87 -65.13 -20.47
N GLN A 563 43.63 -65.62 -20.46
CA GLN A 563 43.31 -66.98 -20.01
C GLN A 563 43.85 -68.04 -20.99
N TYR A 564 43.68 -67.85 -22.30
CA TYR A 564 44.24 -68.72 -23.33
C TYR A 564 45.78 -68.74 -23.30
N GLU A 565 46.42 -67.57 -23.17
CA GLU A 565 47.87 -67.44 -22.99
C GLU A 565 48.33 -68.08 -21.66
N MET A 566 47.56 -67.94 -20.58
CA MET A 566 47.82 -68.61 -19.30
C MET A 566 47.62 -70.13 -19.34
N GLU A 567 46.74 -70.68 -20.19
CA GLU A 567 46.63 -72.12 -20.38
C GLU A 567 47.79 -72.68 -21.21
N ALA A 568 48.20 -71.97 -22.27
CA ALA A 568 49.42 -72.28 -23.01
C ALA A 568 50.67 -72.24 -22.10
N LEU A 569 50.80 -71.21 -21.24
CA LEU A 569 51.89 -71.11 -20.27
C LEU A 569 51.78 -72.13 -19.13
N ARG A 570 50.58 -72.50 -18.66
CA ARG A 570 50.39 -73.57 -17.66
C ARG A 570 50.82 -74.93 -18.18
N ALA A 571 50.57 -75.24 -19.47
CA ALA A 571 51.07 -76.46 -20.10
C ALA A 571 52.62 -76.49 -20.16
N GLN A 572 53.27 -75.33 -20.18
CA GLN A 572 54.74 -75.20 -20.20
C GLN A 572 55.37 -75.19 -18.80
N ASN A 573 54.66 -74.70 -17.77
CA ASN A 573 55.21 -74.38 -16.44
C ASN A 573 54.65 -75.27 -15.30
N GLN A 574 54.06 -76.42 -15.64
CA GLN A 574 53.21 -77.21 -14.76
C GLN A 574 53.93 -77.93 -13.59
N SER A 575 55.27 -77.93 -13.56
CA SER A 575 56.07 -78.70 -12.58
C SER A 575 56.62 -77.90 -11.39
N ALA A 576 56.53 -76.56 -11.40
CA ALA A 576 57.24 -75.72 -10.40
C ALA A 576 56.39 -74.65 -9.68
N GLN A 577 55.28 -74.17 -10.27
CA GLN A 577 54.65 -72.92 -9.83
C GLN A 577 53.43 -73.06 -8.89
N ILE A 578 53.03 -74.29 -8.52
CA ILE A 578 51.70 -74.56 -7.93
C ILE A 578 51.53 -73.99 -6.51
N GLU A 579 52.55 -74.02 -5.66
CA GLU A 579 52.43 -73.60 -4.25
C GLU A 579 52.37 -72.07 -4.06
N SER A 580 52.80 -71.28 -5.06
CA SER A 580 52.94 -69.82 -4.91
C SER A 580 51.65 -69.03 -5.19
N GLN A 581 50.84 -69.44 -6.19
CA GLN A 581 49.70 -68.60 -6.63
C GLN A 581 48.55 -68.50 -5.62
N VAL A 582 48.37 -69.49 -4.73
CA VAL A 582 47.22 -69.53 -3.79
C VAL A 582 47.30 -68.38 -2.76
N GLN A 583 48.49 -68.09 -2.24
CA GLN A 583 48.70 -66.98 -1.29
C GLN A 583 48.48 -65.60 -1.94
N ALA A 584 48.82 -65.45 -3.22
CA ALA A 584 48.60 -64.20 -3.98
C ALA A 584 47.10 -63.91 -4.21
N THR A 585 46.28 -64.92 -4.50
CA THR A 585 44.84 -64.72 -4.70
C THR A 585 44.08 -64.44 -3.40
N GLN A 586 44.44 -65.06 -2.27
CA GLN A 586 43.82 -64.75 -0.98
C GLN A 586 44.16 -63.34 -0.51
N SER A 587 45.41 -62.91 -0.65
CA SER A 587 45.83 -61.54 -0.29
C SER A 587 45.17 -60.48 -1.18
N ALA A 588 45.03 -60.70 -2.49
CA ALA A 588 44.30 -59.80 -3.39
C ALA A 588 42.80 -59.66 -3.03
N ALA A 589 42.13 -60.76 -2.67
CA ALA A 589 40.75 -60.74 -2.21
C ALA A 589 40.60 -60.02 -0.86
N MET A 590 41.51 -60.28 0.09
CA MET A 590 41.55 -59.63 1.40
C MET A 590 41.87 -58.12 1.31
N LEU A 591 42.71 -57.71 0.35
CA LEU A 591 42.97 -56.31 0.03
C LEU A 591 41.72 -55.64 -0.58
N THR A 592 41.03 -56.31 -1.49
CA THR A 592 39.78 -55.78 -2.09
C THR A 592 38.67 -55.61 -1.05
N ILE A 593 38.58 -56.55 -0.09
CA ILE A 593 37.66 -56.43 1.06
C ILE A 593 38.08 -55.27 1.97
N ASN A 594 39.37 -55.06 2.24
CA ASN A 594 39.85 -53.89 3.00
C ASN A 594 39.53 -52.57 2.30
N LEU A 595 39.82 -52.44 1.00
CA LEU A 595 39.48 -51.24 0.21
C LEU A 595 37.97 -50.98 0.20
N LYS A 596 37.14 -52.04 0.18
CA LYS A 596 35.68 -51.92 0.28
C LYS A 596 35.22 -51.52 1.69
N LEU A 597 35.88 -52.01 2.75
CA LEU A 597 35.63 -51.61 4.13
C LEU A 597 36.03 -50.15 4.36
N GLN A 598 37.23 -49.74 3.97
CA GLN A 598 37.73 -48.36 4.05
C GLN A 598 36.82 -47.40 3.28
N SER A 599 36.53 -47.67 2.01
CA SER A 599 35.61 -46.82 1.22
C SER A 599 34.17 -46.83 1.70
N THR A 600 33.77 -47.80 2.54
CA THR A 600 32.47 -47.78 3.26
C THR A 600 32.56 -46.99 4.56
N ALA A 601 33.67 -47.08 5.29
CA ALA A 601 33.95 -46.31 6.50
C ALA A 601 33.99 -44.80 6.20
N VAL A 602 34.78 -44.38 5.20
CA VAL A 602 34.85 -42.97 4.74
C VAL A 602 33.46 -42.47 4.30
N LYS A 603 32.67 -43.28 3.59
CA LYS A 603 31.28 -42.91 3.22
C LYS A 603 30.35 -42.79 4.42
N ASN A 604 30.52 -43.60 5.46
CA ASN A 604 29.75 -43.50 6.69
C ASN A 604 30.17 -42.28 7.53
N GLN A 605 31.46 -41.99 7.61
CA GLN A 605 32.02 -40.78 8.23
C GLN A 605 31.52 -39.52 7.53
N ALA A 606 31.66 -39.41 6.20
CA ALA A 606 31.14 -38.30 5.42
C ALA A 606 29.63 -38.07 5.62
N ARG A 607 28.84 -39.14 5.74
CA ARG A 607 27.40 -39.07 6.07
C ARG A 607 27.13 -38.61 7.51
N ALA A 608 27.97 -38.97 8.47
CA ALA A 608 27.86 -38.48 9.84
C ALA A 608 28.17 -36.98 9.92
N ILE A 609 29.24 -36.53 9.24
CA ILE A 609 29.61 -35.11 9.10
C ILE A 609 28.46 -34.32 8.46
N GLU A 610 27.90 -34.84 7.35
CA GLU A 610 26.75 -34.21 6.68
C GLU A 610 25.49 -34.18 7.55
N SER A 611 25.24 -35.23 8.35
CA SER A 611 24.10 -35.29 9.26
C SER A 611 24.19 -34.27 10.39
N GLU A 612 25.37 -34.08 11.00
CA GLU A 612 25.57 -33.08 12.04
C GLU A 612 25.62 -31.64 11.48
N LEU A 613 26.17 -31.45 10.27
CA LEU A 613 26.09 -30.14 9.59
C LEU A 613 24.64 -29.74 9.30
N ARG A 614 23.84 -30.62 8.70
CA ARG A 614 22.39 -30.38 8.50
C ARG A 614 21.62 -30.20 9.80
N ARG A 615 22.07 -30.82 10.90
CA ARG A 615 21.48 -30.62 12.24
C ARG A 615 21.76 -29.21 12.76
N ALA A 616 22.98 -28.70 12.57
CA ALA A 616 23.36 -27.33 12.91
C ALA A 616 22.58 -26.31 12.06
N GLU A 617 22.56 -26.47 10.73
CA GLU A 617 21.75 -25.66 9.79
C GLU A 617 20.27 -25.64 10.20
N ALA A 618 19.69 -26.80 10.55
CA ALA A 618 18.30 -26.90 11.00
C ALA A 618 18.07 -26.34 12.41
N GLN A 619 19.10 -26.13 13.23
CA GLN A 619 18.99 -25.42 14.52
C GLN A 619 19.11 -23.91 14.33
N GLU A 620 20.10 -23.46 13.55
CA GLU A 620 20.29 -22.08 13.13
C GLU A 620 19.04 -21.53 12.43
N GLY A 621 18.48 -22.24 11.44
CA GLY A 621 17.26 -21.81 10.74
C GLY A 621 16.03 -21.71 11.65
N ARG A 622 15.96 -22.47 12.76
CA ARG A 622 14.90 -22.33 13.77
C ARG A 622 15.13 -21.09 14.65
N GLU A 623 16.37 -20.80 15.01
CA GLU A 623 16.73 -19.59 15.76
C GLU A 623 16.51 -18.32 14.91
N LEU A 624 16.96 -18.31 13.66
CA LEU A 624 16.74 -17.25 12.68
C LEU A 624 15.25 -16.95 12.47
N VAL A 625 14.42 -17.97 12.26
CA VAL A 625 12.96 -17.79 12.13
C VAL A 625 12.33 -17.28 13.43
N ALA A 626 12.74 -17.78 14.60
CA ALA A 626 12.23 -17.29 15.88
C ALA A 626 12.60 -15.82 16.16
N ILE A 627 13.74 -15.35 15.63
CA ILE A 627 14.18 -13.95 15.73
C ILE A 627 13.48 -13.06 14.69
N ILE A 628 13.33 -13.50 13.44
CA ILE A 628 12.73 -12.71 12.35
C ILE A 628 11.19 -12.66 12.42
N GLN A 629 10.51 -13.71 12.91
CA GLN A 629 9.03 -13.77 12.93
C GLN A 629 8.32 -12.50 13.49
N PRO A 630 8.84 -11.79 14.52
CA PRO A 630 8.25 -10.53 14.99
C PRO A 630 8.75 -9.23 14.31
N TYR A 631 9.71 -9.27 13.38
CA TYR A 631 10.21 -8.10 12.65
C TYR A 631 9.29 -7.66 11.49
N LEU A 632 9.38 -6.38 11.11
CA LEU A 632 8.90 -5.90 9.81
C LEU A 632 9.97 -6.19 8.73
N PRO A 633 9.63 -6.82 7.59
CA PRO A 633 10.62 -7.35 6.64
C PRO A 633 11.65 -6.33 6.12
N GLN A 634 11.21 -5.13 5.76
CA GLN A 634 12.10 -4.14 5.13
C GLN A 634 13.13 -3.57 6.10
N VAL A 635 12.68 -3.19 7.31
CA VAL A 635 13.55 -2.64 8.37
C VAL A 635 14.58 -3.67 8.84
N TYR A 636 14.20 -4.96 8.86
CA TYR A 636 15.14 -6.05 9.09
C TYR A 636 16.24 -6.10 8.03
N MET A 637 15.88 -6.08 6.74
CA MET A 637 16.85 -6.20 5.64
C MET A 637 17.84 -5.04 5.58
N ASP A 638 17.39 -3.80 5.82
CA ASP A 638 18.19 -2.60 5.59
C ASP A 638 19.10 -2.24 6.79
N LEU A 639 18.76 -2.66 8.02
CA LEU A 639 19.47 -2.25 9.25
C LEU A 639 19.98 -3.42 10.10
N ASP A 640 19.12 -4.35 10.49
CA ASP A 640 19.42 -5.36 11.52
C ASP A 640 20.03 -6.66 10.96
N GLY A 641 19.83 -6.94 9.67
CA GLY A 641 20.19 -8.20 9.04
C GLY A 641 21.68 -8.55 9.10
N ASN A 642 22.57 -7.56 8.92
CA ASN A 642 24.02 -7.80 9.03
C ASN A 642 24.43 -8.17 10.46
N SER A 643 23.85 -7.54 11.48
CA SER A 643 24.11 -7.87 12.89
C SER A 643 23.63 -9.27 13.25
N LEU A 644 22.43 -9.66 12.78
CA LEU A 644 21.94 -11.02 12.98
C LEU A 644 22.81 -12.05 12.24
N ASN A 645 23.27 -11.73 11.03
CA ASN A 645 24.21 -12.58 10.29
C ASN A 645 25.58 -12.70 10.97
N THR A 646 26.09 -11.64 11.62
CA THR A 646 27.30 -11.72 12.48
C THR A 646 27.05 -12.66 13.68
N TYR A 647 25.92 -12.52 14.37
CA TYR A 647 25.56 -13.40 15.49
C TYR A 647 25.51 -14.88 15.07
N LEU A 648 24.81 -15.19 13.98
CA LEU A 648 24.72 -16.55 13.44
C LEU A 648 26.06 -17.08 12.92
N PHE A 649 26.90 -16.22 12.30
CA PHE A 649 28.26 -16.58 11.89
C PHE A 649 29.07 -17.13 13.09
N PHE A 650 29.02 -16.49 14.26
CA PHE A 650 29.76 -16.99 15.42
C PHE A 650 29.18 -18.31 15.97
N GLN A 651 27.86 -18.54 15.87
CA GLN A 651 27.28 -19.87 16.15
C GLN A 651 27.72 -20.94 15.14
N ARG A 652 27.76 -20.62 13.84
CA ARG A 652 28.22 -21.53 12.78
C ARG A 652 29.70 -21.87 12.95
N ILE A 653 30.57 -20.89 13.20
CA ILE A 653 32.01 -21.15 13.45
C ILE A 653 32.20 -22.03 14.69
N ALA A 654 31.50 -21.76 15.80
CA ALA A 654 31.60 -22.58 17.00
C ALA A 654 31.21 -24.05 16.74
N THR A 655 30.05 -24.29 16.11
CA THR A 655 29.56 -25.64 15.81
C THR A 655 30.43 -26.37 14.78
N LYS A 656 30.92 -25.68 13.74
CA LYS A 656 31.87 -26.21 12.76
C LYS A 656 33.22 -26.56 13.39
N ALA A 657 33.73 -25.73 14.31
CA ALA A 657 34.97 -25.98 15.03
C ALA A 657 34.85 -27.18 16.00
N ASP A 658 33.76 -27.27 16.77
CA ASP A 658 33.46 -28.43 17.62
C ASP A 658 33.36 -29.72 16.78
N LEU A 659 32.72 -29.66 15.60
CA LEU A 659 32.59 -30.79 14.69
C LEU A 659 33.98 -31.30 14.24
N ILE A 660 34.87 -30.43 13.77
CA ILE A 660 36.26 -30.78 13.43
C ILE A 660 36.97 -31.42 14.64
N ASN A 661 36.91 -30.77 15.81
CA ASN A 661 37.61 -31.22 17.02
C ASN A 661 37.17 -32.62 17.49
N ASN A 662 35.88 -32.92 17.35
CA ASN A 662 35.29 -34.21 17.69
C ASN A 662 35.66 -35.31 16.67
N ILE A 663 35.59 -35.01 15.36
CA ILE A 663 35.95 -35.98 14.31
C ILE A 663 37.43 -36.35 14.41
N VAL A 664 38.33 -35.35 14.51
CA VAL A 664 39.77 -35.58 14.66
C VAL A 664 40.07 -36.36 15.95
N GLY A 665 39.37 -36.06 17.05
CA GLY A 665 39.48 -36.85 18.29
C GLY A 665 39.14 -38.33 18.09
N GLN A 666 38.10 -38.63 17.30
CA GLN A 666 37.71 -40.00 16.96
C GLN A 666 38.72 -40.69 16.02
N ILE A 667 39.20 -40.01 14.97
CA ILE A 667 40.20 -40.54 14.01
C ILE A 667 41.46 -41.02 14.76
N HIS A 668 41.99 -40.19 15.67
CA HIS A 668 43.21 -40.51 16.42
C HIS A 668 42.97 -41.25 17.75
N SER A 669 41.73 -41.68 18.02
CA SER A 669 41.33 -42.37 19.26
C SER A 669 41.82 -41.67 20.54
N LEU A 670 41.61 -40.36 20.62
CA LEU A 670 42.02 -39.51 21.74
C LEU A 670 40.93 -39.45 22.83
N PRO A 671 41.29 -39.55 24.12
CA PRO A 671 42.65 -39.55 24.69
C PRO A 671 43.28 -40.94 24.85
N GLU A 672 42.60 -42.04 24.49
CA GLU A 672 43.07 -43.41 24.75
C GLU A 672 44.47 -43.70 24.15
N SER A 673 44.76 -43.18 22.96
CA SER A 673 46.05 -43.33 22.27
C SER A 673 47.24 -42.70 23.01
N LEU A 674 47.02 -41.70 23.87
CA LEU A 674 48.09 -41.06 24.68
C LEU A 674 48.63 -41.93 25.81
N ASN A 675 48.02 -43.09 26.07
CA ASN A 675 48.51 -44.09 27.04
C ASN A 675 49.52 -45.07 26.41
N GLY A 676 49.75 -45.00 25.09
CA GLY A 676 50.62 -45.89 24.33
C GLY A 676 51.90 -45.23 23.80
N THR A 677 52.36 -45.68 22.64
CA THR A 677 53.44 -45.02 21.88
C THR A 677 52.90 -43.77 21.20
N VAL A 678 53.41 -42.59 21.59
CA VAL A 678 52.99 -41.30 21.03
C VAL A 678 53.94 -40.90 19.90
N THR A 679 53.38 -40.54 18.75
CA THR A 679 54.11 -40.02 17.59
C THR A 679 54.09 -38.50 17.55
N GLU A 680 55.02 -37.90 16.82
CA GLU A 680 55.10 -36.44 16.62
C GLU A 680 53.78 -35.88 16.05
N ASN A 681 53.22 -36.52 15.02
CA ASN A 681 51.91 -36.18 14.48
C ASN A 681 50.80 -36.19 15.54
N LEU A 682 50.81 -37.14 16.49
CA LEU A 682 49.79 -37.22 17.54
C LEU A 682 49.92 -36.07 18.55
N ALA A 683 51.15 -35.61 18.83
CA ALA A 683 51.38 -34.40 19.63
C ALA A 683 50.90 -33.13 18.90
N MET A 684 51.21 -32.98 17.60
CA MET A 684 50.69 -31.89 16.77
C MET A 684 49.17 -31.88 16.70
N VAL A 685 48.52 -33.04 16.61
CA VAL A 685 47.05 -33.17 16.65
C VAL A 685 46.49 -32.68 17.99
N CYS A 686 47.11 -33.00 19.12
CA CYS A 686 46.66 -32.52 20.43
C CYS A 686 46.76 -30.99 20.52
N GLU A 687 47.87 -30.41 20.03
CA GLU A 687 48.07 -28.97 19.98
C GLU A 687 47.06 -28.26 19.07
N MET A 688 46.82 -28.81 17.88
CA MET A 688 45.79 -28.33 16.96
C MET A 688 44.38 -28.38 17.59
N ARG A 689 44.02 -29.49 18.26
CA ARG A 689 42.72 -29.63 18.94
C ARG A 689 42.53 -28.61 20.06
N GLY A 690 43.59 -28.29 20.82
CA GLY A 690 43.58 -27.19 21.79
C GLY A 690 43.33 -25.83 21.13
N ARG A 691 44.02 -25.51 20.03
CA ARG A 691 43.80 -24.27 19.26
C ARG A 691 42.37 -24.18 18.68
N ILE A 692 41.81 -25.30 18.19
CA ILE A 692 40.42 -25.37 17.71
C ILE A 692 39.44 -25.14 18.88
N CYS A 693 39.73 -25.68 20.06
CA CYS A 693 38.91 -25.46 21.26
C CYS A 693 38.90 -23.98 21.70
N ASN A 694 40.05 -23.29 21.65
CA ASN A 694 40.09 -21.84 21.86
C ASN A 694 39.22 -21.09 20.84
N MET A 695 39.43 -21.32 19.54
CA MET A 695 38.68 -20.67 18.46
C MET A 695 37.16 -20.91 18.58
N SER A 696 36.74 -22.14 18.90
CA SER A 696 35.35 -22.51 19.15
C SER A 696 34.76 -21.72 20.33
N THR A 697 35.46 -21.67 21.46
CA THR A 697 34.92 -21.03 22.66
C THR A 697 35.01 -19.50 22.60
N LEU A 698 35.96 -18.91 21.87
CA LEU A 698 35.91 -17.51 21.46
C LEU A 698 34.63 -17.23 20.66
N ALA A 699 34.31 -18.03 19.65
CA ALA A 699 33.07 -17.86 18.88
C ALA A 699 31.80 -18.03 19.75
N LYS A 700 31.80 -18.95 20.72
CA LYS A 700 30.72 -19.08 21.72
C LYS A 700 30.60 -17.83 22.60
N ARG A 701 31.71 -17.23 23.04
CA ARG A 701 31.75 -15.96 23.79
C ARG A 701 31.15 -14.80 22.99
N PHE A 702 31.51 -14.66 21.71
CA PHE A 702 30.91 -13.67 20.80
C PHE A 702 29.38 -13.84 20.74
N ALA A 703 28.89 -15.06 20.48
CA ALA A 703 27.45 -15.33 20.43
C ALA A 703 26.75 -15.06 21.77
N ALA A 704 27.40 -15.36 22.90
CA ALA A 704 26.85 -15.13 24.24
C ALA A 704 26.75 -13.65 24.64
N VAL A 705 27.67 -12.79 24.18
CA VAL A 705 27.55 -11.34 24.32
C VAL A 705 26.48 -10.81 23.38
N LEU A 706 26.51 -11.18 22.10
CA LEU A 706 25.55 -10.68 21.09
C LEU A 706 24.09 -11.10 21.35
N ARG A 707 23.87 -12.17 22.12
CA ARG A 707 22.55 -12.57 22.63
C ARG A 707 22.01 -11.66 23.75
N ARG A 708 22.84 -10.82 24.37
CA ARG A 708 22.55 -10.10 25.63
C ARG A 708 23.07 -8.65 25.72
N CYS A 709 23.79 -8.16 24.71
CA CYS A 709 24.22 -6.76 24.66
C CYS A 709 23.05 -5.81 24.36
N ASP A 710 23.30 -4.51 24.47
CA ASP A 710 22.36 -3.47 24.08
C ASP A 710 22.17 -3.39 22.55
N ALA A 711 21.09 -2.74 22.13
CA ALA A 711 20.72 -2.62 20.72
C ALA A 711 21.74 -1.82 19.88
N ALA A 712 22.46 -0.85 20.45
CA ALA A 712 23.42 -0.05 19.70
C ALA A 712 24.73 -0.83 19.44
N SER A 713 25.26 -1.53 20.45
CA SER A 713 26.40 -2.44 20.29
C SER A 713 26.08 -3.60 19.35
N PHE A 714 24.83 -4.11 19.38
CA PHE A 714 24.38 -5.12 18.42
C PHE A 714 24.38 -4.59 16.98
N LEU A 715 23.95 -3.35 16.73
CA LEU A 715 24.01 -2.75 15.39
C LEU A 715 25.44 -2.46 14.92
N ASP A 716 26.35 -2.07 15.82
CA ASP A 716 27.75 -1.81 15.46
C ASP A 716 28.48 -3.08 14.97
N ILE A 717 28.24 -4.24 15.61
CA ILE A 717 28.83 -5.53 15.21
C ILE A 717 28.38 -6.00 13.80
N GLY A 718 27.31 -5.44 13.25
CA GLY A 718 26.89 -5.74 11.87
C GLY A 718 27.93 -5.29 10.84
N ARG A 719 28.77 -4.29 11.17
CA ARG A 719 29.78 -3.73 10.27
C ARG A 719 30.90 -4.72 9.96
N ILE A 720 31.31 -5.54 10.93
CA ILE A 720 32.38 -6.53 10.75
C ILE A 720 31.94 -7.79 9.97
N TYR A 721 30.65 -7.93 9.63
CA TYR A 721 30.14 -9.14 8.96
C TYR A 721 30.92 -9.49 7.68
N ALA A 722 31.21 -8.49 6.86
CA ALA A 722 31.95 -8.65 5.61
C ALA A 722 33.43 -9.05 5.82
N GLU A 723 34.02 -8.69 6.97
CA GLU A 723 35.42 -8.99 7.32
C GLU A 723 35.58 -10.41 7.89
N VAL A 724 34.56 -10.92 8.61
CA VAL A 724 34.60 -12.26 9.23
C VAL A 724 34.11 -13.36 8.28
N LEU A 725 33.20 -13.07 7.35
CA LEU A 725 32.63 -14.05 6.39
C LEU A 725 33.68 -14.87 5.58
N PRO A 726 34.86 -14.35 5.18
CA PRO A 726 35.91 -15.15 4.53
C PRO A 726 36.49 -16.26 5.42
N MET A 727 36.45 -16.12 6.74
CA MET A 727 36.99 -17.08 7.70
C MET A 727 36.16 -18.37 7.73
N GLU A 728 34.83 -18.26 7.61
CA GLU A 728 33.92 -19.40 7.50
C GLU A 728 34.28 -20.30 6.32
N LYS A 729 34.60 -19.72 5.16
CA LYS A 729 35.02 -20.46 3.97
C LYS A 729 36.35 -21.22 4.15
N ARG A 730 37.23 -20.79 5.08
CA ARG A 730 38.43 -21.56 5.45
C ARG A 730 38.08 -22.77 6.32
N ILE A 731 37.14 -22.62 7.26
CA ILE A 731 36.67 -23.74 8.10
C ILE A 731 35.89 -24.77 7.26
N ASP A 732 35.05 -24.31 6.34
CA ASP A 732 34.30 -25.19 5.43
C ASP A 732 35.23 -26.01 4.50
N MET A 733 36.35 -25.42 4.05
CA MET A 733 37.39 -26.14 3.31
C MET A 733 37.95 -27.32 4.13
N HIS A 734 38.24 -27.12 5.41
CA HIS A 734 38.76 -28.18 6.29
C HIS A 734 37.70 -29.26 6.59
N ILE A 735 36.43 -28.88 6.69
CA ILE A 735 35.30 -29.83 6.78
C ILE A 735 35.15 -30.66 5.49
N ASP A 736 35.32 -30.05 4.32
CA ASP A 736 35.26 -30.77 3.04
C ASP A 736 36.44 -31.71 2.80
N LEU A 737 37.62 -31.41 3.36
CA LEU A 737 38.74 -32.35 3.40
C LEU A 737 38.46 -33.54 4.34
N LEU A 738 37.86 -33.30 5.52
CA LEU A 738 37.42 -34.38 6.43
C LEU A 738 36.35 -35.30 5.80
N LYS A 739 35.45 -34.76 4.95
CA LYS A 739 34.47 -35.58 4.20
C LYS A 739 35.11 -36.50 3.15
N ARG A 740 36.37 -36.25 2.76
CA ARG A 740 37.09 -37.00 1.71
C ARG A 740 38.17 -37.93 2.24
N ASP A 741 38.45 -37.89 3.54
CA ASP A 741 39.64 -38.51 4.16
C ASP A 741 40.97 -37.89 3.66
N GLU A 742 40.92 -36.61 3.24
CA GLU A 742 42.05 -35.83 2.71
C GLU A 742 42.49 -34.71 3.69
N PHE A 743 42.21 -34.87 4.99
CA PHE A 743 42.47 -33.85 6.01
C PHE A 743 43.97 -33.55 6.18
N ARG A 744 44.27 -32.32 6.64
CA ARG A 744 45.64 -31.80 6.77
C ARG A 744 45.78 -31.03 8.07
N GLU A 745 46.29 -31.71 9.09
CA GLU A 745 46.39 -31.24 10.47
C GLU A 745 47.16 -29.91 10.54
N PHE A 746 48.33 -29.84 9.90
CA PHE A 746 49.19 -28.65 9.91
C PHE A 746 48.58 -27.44 9.19
N GLU A 747 47.88 -27.65 8.07
CA GLU A 747 47.17 -26.56 7.38
C GLU A 747 45.98 -26.06 8.21
N CYS A 748 45.25 -26.96 8.86
CA CYS A 748 44.16 -26.63 9.78
C CYS A 748 44.68 -25.87 11.02
N GLN A 749 45.73 -26.36 11.70
CA GLN A 749 46.41 -25.69 12.82
C GLN A 749 46.83 -24.26 12.45
N THR A 750 47.41 -24.09 11.26
CA THR A 750 47.89 -22.80 10.74
C THR A 750 46.76 -21.81 10.45
N ASP A 751 45.64 -22.26 9.90
CA ASP A 751 44.46 -21.42 9.64
C ASP A 751 43.71 -21.07 10.93
N VAL A 752 43.44 -22.06 11.78
CA VAL A 752 42.75 -21.91 13.07
C VAL A 752 43.49 -20.92 13.96
N HIS A 753 44.83 -20.96 13.99
CA HIS A 753 45.63 -20.00 14.75
C HIS A 753 45.42 -18.55 14.28
N LYS A 754 45.34 -18.31 12.97
CA LYS A 754 45.12 -16.97 12.40
C LYS A 754 43.71 -16.47 12.70
N ILE A 755 42.70 -17.33 12.54
CA ILE A 755 41.30 -16.99 12.83
C ILE A 755 41.12 -16.73 14.33
N ALA A 756 41.72 -17.53 15.20
CA ALA A 756 41.72 -17.29 16.65
C ALA A 756 42.34 -15.93 17.00
N ALA A 757 43.53 -15.60 16.47
CA ALA A 757 44.17 -14.30 16.70
C ALA A 757 43.32 -13.11 16.20
N GLN A 758 42.60 -13.29 15.08
CA GLN A 758 41.65 -12.28 14.58
C GLN A 758 40.42 -12.13 15.49
N PHE A 759 39.89 -13.23 16.03
CA PHE A 759 38.80 -13.19 17.02
C PHE A 759 39.24 -12.61 18.38
N GLU A 760 40.48 -12.84 18.81
CA GLU A 760 41.04 -12.23 20.01
C GLU A 760 41.20 -10.71 19.82
N HIS A 761 41.67 -10.25 18.66
CA HIS A 761 41.73 -8.82 18.35
C HIS A 761 40.34 -8.16 18.29
N LEU A 762 39.37 -8.79 17.62
CA LEU A 762 37.99 -8.30 17.56
C LEU A 762 37.30 -8.30 18.94
N ARG A 763 37.59 -9.27 19.81
CA ARG A 763 37.13 -9.31 21.20
C ARG A 763 37.66 -8.11 21.98
N ASP A 764 38.94 -7.78 21.83
CA ASP A 764 39.57 -6.70 22.59
C ASP A 764 39.12 -5.31 22.11
N ILE A 765 38.66 -5.19 20.85
CA ILE A 765 37.99 -3.99 20.33
C ILE A 765 36.54 -3.87 20.85
N HIS A 766 35.72 -4.92 20.69
CA HIS A 766 34.26 -4.81 20.87
C HIS A 766 33.74 -5.24 22.25
N PHE A 767 34.49 -6.07 23.01
CA PHE A 767 33.97 -6.74 24.22
C PHE A 767 34.74 -6.52 25.52
N ALA A 768 35.73 -5.62 25.55
CA ALA A 768 36.53 -5.32 26.74
C ALA A 768 35.71 -4.94 28.01
N ASN A 769 34.44 -4.53 27.84
CA ASN A 769 33.56 -4.03 28.92
C ASN A 769 32.31 -4.89 29.19
N PHE A 770 32.17 -6.11 28.63
CA PHE A 770 30.95 -6.94 28.78
C PHE A 770 31.19 -8.23 29.59
N ASP A 771 30.48 -8.39 30.72
CA ASP A 771 30.49 -9.62 31.53
C ASP A 771 29.43 -10.67 31.13
N HIS A 772 28.66 -10.45 30.05
CA HIS A 772 27.62 -11.38 29.59
C HIS A 772 28.16 -12.69 28.98
N ASP A 773 29.49 -12.81 28.87
CA ASP A 773 30.23 -14.00 28.44
C ASP A 773 30.67 -14.93 29.57
N LEU A 774 30.41 -14.58 30.84
CA LEU A 774 31.05 -15.21 32.01
C LEU A 774 31.01 -16.75 32.01
N ALA A 775 29.85 -17.37 31.72
CA ALA A 775 29.72 -18.83 31.63
C ALA A 775 30.56 -19.46 30.50
N GLU A 776 30.72 -18.75 29.37
CA GLU A 776 31.57 -19.17 28.25
C GLU A 776 33.06 -18.95 28.57
N ARG A 777 33.39 -17.90 29.33
CA ARG A 777 34.74 -17.60 29.84
C ARG A 777 35.21 -18.65 30.86
N GLU A 778 34.31 -19.12 31.71
CA GLU A 778 34.55 -20.24 32.63
C GLU A 778 34.68 -21.57 31.89
N LEU A 779 33.80 -21.84 30.93
CA LEU A 779 33.89 -23.03 30.08
C LEU A 779 35.20 -23.04 29.28
N TYR A 780 35.63 -21.89 28.76
CA TYR A 780 36.92 -21.74 28.10
C TYR A 780 38.08 -22.15 29.02
N MET A 781 38.17 -21.61 30.23
CA MET A 781 39.27 -21.96 31.14
C MET A 781 39.29 -23.45 31.49
N ALA A 782 38.13 -24.07 31.74
CA ALA A 782 38.05 -25.49 32.02
C ALA A 782 38.39 -26.39 30.80
N THR A 783 37.96 -26.00 29.59
CA THR A 783 38.23 -26.77 28.36
C THR A 783 39.64 -26.57 27.83
N ALA A 784 40.24 -25.40 28.06
CA ALA A 784 41.68 -25.18 27.90
C ALA A 784 42.45 -26.15 28.81
N ILE A 785 42.14 -26.18 30.12
CA ILE A 785 42.76 -27.11 31.08
C ILE A 785 42.67 -28.59 30.65
N ASP A 786 41.55 -29.05 30.06
CA ASP A 786 41.47 -30.44 29.58
C ASP A 786 42.30 -30.73 28.32
N SER A 787 42.46 -29.71 27.46
CA SER A 787 43.27 -29.75 26.24
C SER A 787 44.76 -29.65 26.55
N ASP A 788 45.12 -28.81 27.52
CA ASP A 788 46.45 -28.62 28.09
C ASP A 788 47.00 -29.91 28.70
N LEU A 789 46.13 -30.68 29.38
CA LEU A 789 46.46 -32.03 29.87
C LEU A 789 46.79 -33.02 28.73
N ASP A 790 46.08 -32.95 27.59
CA ASP A 790 46.40 -33.78 26.43
C ASP A 790 47.71 -33.33 25.76
N MET A 791 47.96 -32.03 25.62
CA MET A 791 49.23 -31.52 25.10
C MET A 791 50.42 -31.95 25.98
N PHE A 792 50.29 -31.81 27.31
CA PHE A 792 51.32 -32.26 28.26
C PHE A 792 51.52 -33.79 28.21
N SER A 793 50.43 -34.57 28.22
CA SER A 793 50.50 -36.03 28.10
C SER A 793 51.13 -36.47 26.77
N ALA A 794 50.89 -35.74 25.68
CA ALA A 794 51.49 -36.02 24.39
C ALA A 794 52.99 -35.67 24.36
N ALA A 795 53.41 -34.52 24.92
CA ALA A 795 54.83 -34.15 24.99
C ALA A 795 55.65 -35.14 25.83
N ILE A 796 55.15 -35.53 27.00
CA ILE A 796 55.77 -36.53 27.89
C ILE A 796 55.76 -37.93 27.24
N GLY A 797 54.66 -38.31 26.58
CA GLY A 797 54.55 -39.56 25.83
C GLY A 797 55.50 -39.62 24.62
N LEU A 798 55.66 -38.52 23.89
CA LEU A 798 56.57 -38.39 22.75
C LEU A 798 58.02 -38.53 23.21
N LEU A 799 58.42 -37.81 24.27
CA LEU A 799 59.72 -37.93 24.92
C LEU A 799 60.03 -39.38 25.32
N ARG A 800 59.08 -40.03 26.02
CA ARG A 800 59.17 -41.45 26.42
C ARG A 800 59.32 -42.38 25.21
N THR A 801 58.59 -42.12 24.12
CA THR A 801 58.58 -42.96 22.92
C THR A 801 59.85 -42.78 22.09
N ALA A 802 60.31 -41.54 21.86
CA ALA A 802 61.49 -41.24 21.07
C ALA A 802 62.77 -41.83 21.67
N VAL A 803 62.96 -41.72 22.99
CA VAL A 803 64.12 -42.33 23.67
C VAL A 803 64.03 -43.87 23.66
N LYS A 804 62.85 -44.47 23.88
CA LYS A 804 62.67 -45.94 23.78
C LYS A 804 62.75 -46.48 22.35
N ALA A 805 62.59 -45.63 21.32
CA ALA A 805 62.84 -45.98 19.93
C ALA A 805 64.36 -45.99 19.64
N HIS A 806 65.07 -44.91 19.97
CA HIS A 806 66.53 -44.83 19.75
C HIS A 806 67.31 -45.96 20.45
N ILE A 807 66.96 -46.29 21.71
CA ILE A 807 67.57 -47.42 22.45
C ILE A 807 67.36 -48.79 21.75
N LYS A 808 66.42 -48.90 20.81
CA LYS A 808 66.14 -50.13 20.04
C LYS A 808 66.63 -50.12 18.60
N GLU A 809 66.99 -48.96 18.04
CA GLU A 809 67.31 -48.81 16.61
C GLU A 809 68.83 -48.83 16.30
N GLU A 810 69.70 -48.60 17.29
CA GLU A 810 71.15 -48.50 17.04
C GLU A 810 71.92 -49.83 17.18
N GLU A 811 72.88 -50.04 16.27
CA GLU A 811 73.90 -51.10 16.37
C GLU A 811 74.97 -50.80 17.44
N VAL A 812 75.06 -49.54 17.88
CA VAL A 812 75.99 -49.08 18.92
C VAL A 812 75.29 -49.14 20.27
N PRO A 813 75.84 -49.84 21.29
CA PRO A 813 75.21 -49.87 22.61
C PRO A 813 75.25 -48.47 23.25
N PRO A 814 74.10 -47.95 23.75
CA PRO A 814 74.03 -46.64 24.40
C PRO A 814 74.90 -46.57 25.66
N GLN A 815 75.47 -45.39 25.94
CA GLN A 815 76.37 -45.18 27.06
C GLN A 815 75.59 -44.66 28.28
N TYR A 816 75.46 -45.53 29.29
CA TYR A 816 74.60 -45.28 30.46
C TYR A 816 75.29 -44.57 31.64
N ASP A 817 76.62 -44.40 31.64
CA ASP A 817 77.37 -43.69 32.70
C ASP A 817 77.00 -44.15 34.14
N ASP A 818 76.91 -45.48 34.35
CA ASP A 818 76.49 -46.15 35.60
C ASP A 818 75.06 -45.82 36.11
N LEU A 819 74.18 -45.27 35.26
CA LEU A 819 72.79 -44.90 35.60
C LEU A 819 71.76 -45.84 34.94
N ASP A 820 70.79 -46.36 35.71
CA ASP A 820 69.67 -47.14 35.16
C ASP A 820 68.65 -46.22 34.43
N PRO A 821 68.37 -46.42 33.13
CA PRO A 821 67.39 -45.62 32.39
C PRO A 821 65.93 -45.84 32.83
N GLU A 822 65.55 -47.00 33.36
CA GLU A 822 64.19 -47.21 33.87
C GLU A 822 64.00 -46.52 35.24
N GLU A 823 65.00 -46.52 36.13
CA GLU A 823 64.90 -45.77 37.40
C GLU A 823 65.03 -44.26 37.22
N THR A 824 66.00 -43.78 36.43
CA THR A 824 66.35 -42.34 36.38
C THR A 824 65.54 -41.50 35.38
N LEU A 825 64.94 -42.14 34.36
CA LEU A 825 64.20 -41.47 33.29
C LEU A 825 62.78 -42.01 33.14
N PHE A 826 62.59 -43.31 32.88
CA PHE A 826 61.27 -43.82 32.50
C PHE A 826 60.30 -44.02 33.68
N GLY A 827 60.79 -44.30 34.89
CA GLY A 827 60.01 -44.31 36.12
C GLY A 827 59.40 -42.93 36.44
N PRO A 828 60.21 -41.86 36.51
CA PRO A 828 59.74 -40.49 36.64
C PRO A 828 58.73 -40.11 35.54
N LEU A 829 59.03 -40.39 34.25
CA LEU A 829 58.09 -40.12 33.16
C LEU A 829 56.75 -40.87 33.28
N GLN A 830 56.75 -42.10 33.81
CA GLN A 830 55.52 -42.86 34.06
C GLN A 830 54.70 -42.22 35.20
N LEU A 831 55.36 -41.90 36.32
CA LEU A 831 54.71 -41.26 37.47
C LEU A 831 54.03 -39.93 37.09
N LEU A 832 54.69 -39.13 36.24
CA LEU A 832 54.14 -37.88 35.71
C LEU A 832 52.90 -38.14 34.84
N GLN A 833 52.96 -39.13 33.93
CA GLN A 833 51.84 -39.51 33.06
C GLN A 833 50.61 -40.01 33.86
N ASP A 834 50.84 -40.77 34.94
CA ASP A 834 49.78 -41.24 35.84
C ASP A 834 49.17 -40.09 36.67
N GLN A 835 49.95 -39.09 37.05
CA GLN A 835 49.44 -37.86 37.70
C GLN A 835 48.61 -37.01 36.75
N THR A 836 49.04 -36.83 35.49
CA THR A 836 48.27 -36.14 34.44
C THR A 836 46.91 -36.82 34.22
N ARG A 837 46.88 -38.16 34.21
CA ARG A 837 45.63 -38.93 34.14
C ARG A 837 44.70 -38.68 35.34
N GLY A 838 45.26 -38.53 36.55
CA GLY A 838 44.53 -38.12 37.75
C GLY A 838 43.91 -36.73 37.61
N ALA A 839 44.70 -35.73 37.21
CA ALA A 839 44.22 -34.38 36.92
C ALA A 839 43.11 -34.38 35.86
N LYS A 840 43.21 -35.21 34.81
CA LYS A 840 42.21 -35.30 33.73
C LYS A 840 40.85 -35.89 34.16
N VAL A 841 40.79 -36.61 35.28
CA VAL A 841 39.51 -37.04 35.88
C VAL A 841 38.83 -35.89 36.64
N LEU A 842 39.60 -34.94 37.18
CA LEU A 842 39.07 -33.74 37.83
C LEU A 842 38.67 -32.67 36.80
N SER A 843 39.53 -32.42 35.81
CA SER A 843 39.25 -31.51 34.69
C SER A 843 37.93 -31.83 33.99
N ARG A 844 37.72 -33.07 33.52
CA ARG A 844 36.47 -33.46 32.84
C ARG A 844 35.22 -33.39 33.73
N LYS A 845 35.35 -33.49 35.06
CA LYS A 845 34.24 -33.21 35.99
C LYS A 845 33.93 -31.71 36.07
N LEU A 846 34.97 -30.87 36.08
CA LEU A 846 34.85 -29.42 36.13
C LEU A 846 34.26 -28.85 34.83
N VAL A 847 34.76 -29.29 33.67
CA VAL A 847 34.19 -28.99 32.35
C VAL A 847 32.71 -29.31 32.32
N LYS A 848 32.34 -30.58 32.60
CA LYS A 848 30.94 -31.00 32.56
C LYS A 848 30.06 -30.19 33.53
N ARG A 849 30.54 -29.90 34.74
CA ARG A 849 29.78 -29.09 35.70
C ARG A 849 29.51 -27.68 35.18
N ILE A 850 30.45 -27.09 34.45
CA ILE A 850 30.29 -25.76 33.83
C ILE A 850 29.39 -25.84 32.59
N GLU A 851 29.45 -26.91 31.80
CA GLU A 851 28.50 -27.16 30.72
C GLU A 851 27.05 -27.28 31.24
N ASP A 852 26.84 -28.04 32.32
CA ASP A 852 25.55 -28.19 32.99
C ASP A 852 25.05 -26.81 33.51
N LEU A 853 25.91 -26.04 34.18
CA LEU A 853 25.57 -24.67 34.66
C LEU A 853 25.22 -23.71 33.51
N ARG A 854 26.02 -23.72 32.45
CA ARG A 854 25.83 -22.91 31.24
C ARG A 854 24.51 -23.22 30.55
N ALA A 855 24.12 -24.50 30.47
CA ALA A 855 22.84 -24.92 29.90
C ALA A 855 21.64 -24.31 30.67
N ASP A 856 21.72 -24.26 32.00
CA ASP A 856 20.72 -23.60 32.86
C ASP A 856 20.82 -22.05 32.84
N SER A 857 21.68 -21.46 31.99
CA SER A 857 22.01 -20.03 31.94
C SER A 857 22.61 -19.46 33.24
N ASN A 858 23.39 -20.29 33.94
CA ASN A 858 24.14 -19.90 35.13
C ASN A 858 25.65 -19.86 34.86
N ALA A 859 26.38 -19.22 35.76
CA ALA A 859 27.84 -19.14 35.84
C ALA A 859 28.30 -19.25 37.30
N LEU A 860 29.60 -19.36 37.53
CA LEU A 860 30.20 -19.22 38.84
C LEU A 860 30.35 -17.72 39.22
N ARG A 861 30.69 -17.44 40.47
CA ARG A 861 30.98 -16.06 40.90
C ARG A 861 32.38 -15.61 40.46
N PRO A 862 32.56 -14.33 40.08
CA PRO A 862 33.85 -13.79 39.64
C PRO A 862 35.04 -14.01 40.59
N HIS A 863 34.82 -14.20 41.89
CA HIS A 863 35.92 -14.49 42.82
C HIS A 863 36.61 -15.84 42.53
N ILE A 864 35.88 -16.82 42.00
CA ILE A 864 36.40 -18.17 41.67
C ILE A 864 37.27 -18.14 40.41
N LEU A 865 37.10 -17.13 39.54
CA LEU A 865 37.97 -16.90 38.38
C LEU A 865 39.44 -16.71 38.79
N THR A 866 39.71 -16.22 40.02
CA THR A 866 41.07 -16.08 40.54
C THR A 866 41.73 -17.45 40.75
N SER A 867 40.99 -18.43 41.28
CA SER A 867 41.42 -19.81 41.42
C SER A 867 41.60 -20.51 40.05
N PHE A 868 40.72 -20.26 39.08
CA PHE A 868 40.93 -20.72 37.69
C PHE A 868 42.18 -20.12 37.06
N SER A 869 42.45 -18.82 37.28
CA SER A 869 43.64 -18.12 36.76
C SER A 869 44.92 -18.64 37.41
N SER A 870 44.89 -18.97 38.71
CA SER A 870 45.98 -19.65 39.43
C SER A 870 46.24 -21.03 38.84
N LEU A 871 45.19 -21.86 38.70
CA LEU A 871 45.28 -23.20 38.12
C LEU A 871 45.84 -23.15 36.69
N SER A 872 45.34 -22.25 35.85
CA SER A 872 45.82 -22.00 34.48
C SER A 872 47.30 -21.57 34.46
N SER A 873 47.74 -20.67 35.35
CA SER A 873 49.15 -20.27 35.45
C SER A 873 50.08 -21.41 35.87
N THR A 874 49.63 -22.30 36.75
CA THR A 874 50.38 -23.53 37.10
C THR A 874 50.38 -24.52 35.94
N PHE A 875 49.30 -24.59 35.16
CA PHE A 875 49.20 -25.39 33.94
C PHE A 875 50.21 -24.96 32.88
N SER A 876 50.24 -23.68 32.49
CA SER A 876 51.16 -23.19 31.46
C SER A 876 52.61 -23.55 31.78
N LYS A 877 53.06 -23.35 33.02
CA LYS A 877 54.42 -23.71 33.47
C LYS A 877 54.73 -25.20 33.33
N ALA A 878 53.76 -26.08 33.55
CA ALA A 878 53.92 -27.53 33.38
C ALA A 878 53.97 -27.91 31.89
N ILE A 879 53.14 -27.29 31.04
CA ILE A 879 53.16 -27.48 29.58
C ILE A 879 54.48 -26.98 29.01
N ASP A 880 54.90 -25.76 29.35
CA ASP A 880 56.14 -25.13 28.87
C ASP A 880 57.36 -26.01 29.20
N PHE A 881 57.43 -26.54 30.43
CA PHE A 881 58.45 -27.51 30.83
C PHE A 881 58.39 -28.76 29.92
N GLY A 882 57.21 -29.38 29.78
CA GLY A 882 57.05 -30.65 29.05
C GLY A 882 57.38 -30.51 27.56
N VAL A 883 56.90 -29.44 26.93
CA VAL A 883 57.15 -29.11 25.53
C VAL A 883 58.62 -28.78 25.32
N THR A 884 59.21 -27.85 26.09
CA THR A 884 60.63 -27.47 25.95
C THR A 884 61.57 -28.66 26.16
N LEU A 885 61.29 -29.52 27.14
CA LEU A 885 62.07 -30.74 27.36
C LEU A 885 61.91 -31.73 26.20
N SER A 886 60.70 -31.94 25.70
CA SER A 886 60.46 -32.83 24.56
C SER A 886 61.18 -32.35 23.29
N GLN A 887 61.14 -31.04 23.01
CA GLN A 887 61.83 -30.43 21.86
C GLN A 887 63.35 -30.60 21.95
N LYS A 888 63.97 -30.21 23.07
CA LYS A 888 65.43 -30.36 23.26
C LYS A 888 65.92 -31.79 23.12
N VAL A 889 65.15 -32.77 23.63
CA VAL A 889 65.53 -34.18 23.52
C VAL A 889 65.30 -34.72 22.10
N VAL A 890 64.20 -34.36 21.43
CA VAL A 890 63.95 -34.77 20.03
C VAL A 890 65.00 -34.16 19.09
N GLU A 891 65.38 -32.90 19.28
CA GLU A 891 66.46 -32.24 18.51
C GLU A 891 67.80 -32.95 18.75
N TYR A 892 68.16 -33.26 20.01
CA TYR A 892 69.36 -34.01 20.35
C TYR A 892 69.38 -35.41 19.70
N LEU A 893 68.28 -36.17 19.79
CA LEU A 893 68.14 -37.49 19.15
C LEU A 893 68.25 -37.40 17.61
N GLY A 894 67.67 -36.36 17.01
CA GLY A 894 67.80 -36.07 15.58
C GLY A 894 69.23 -35.70 15.16
N GLY A 895 69.99 -35.04 16.03
CA GLY A 895 71.42 -34.79 15.88
C GLY A 895 72.26 -36.07 15.98
N LEU A 896 72.01 -36.91 16.98
CA LEU A 896 72.67 -38.22 17.12
C LEU A 896 72.44 -39.11 15.89
N ARG A 897 71.22 -39.15 15.35
CA ARG A 897 70.88 -39.89 14.11
C ARG A 897 71.71 -39.45 12.90
N GLN A 898 72.22 -38.22 12.89
CA GLN A 898 73.09 -37.68 11.84
C GLN A 898 74.59 -37.89 12.13
N SER A 899 75.02 -37.80 13.40
CA SER A 899 76.43 -37.94 13.79
C SER A 899 76.88 -39.39 14.04
N LYS A 900 75.95 -40.30 14.34
CA LYS A 900 76.19 -41.67 14.84
C LYS A 900 77.00 -41.73 16.14
N GLU A 901 76.86 -40.74 17.00
CA GLU A 901 77.37 -40.81 18.37
C GLU A 901 76.44 -41.62 19.28
N PRO A 902 76.96 -42.40 20.24
CA PRO A 902 76.12 -43.14 21.19
C PRO A 902 75.33 -42.20 22.09
N LEU A 903 74.06 -42.55 22.33
CA LEU A 903 73.20 -41.89 23.30
C LEU A 903 73.84 -41.83 24.69
N LYS A 904 73.92 -40.62 25.27
CA LYS A 904 74.42 -40.38 26.64
C LYS A 904 73.27 -39.93 27.54
N LEU A 905 72.90 -40.77 28.50
CA LEU A 905 71.78 -40.49 29.43
C LEU A 905 72.05 -39.26 30.30
N SER A 906 73.32 -39.02 30.64
CA SER A 906 73.83 -37.84 31.35
C SER A 906 73.49 -36.51 30.65
N VAL A 907 73.40 -36.47 29.31
CA VAL A 907 73.01 -35.26 28.55
C VAL A 907 71.52 -34.98 28.68
N ILE A 908 70.67 -36.01 28.57
CA ILE A 908 69.21 -35.87 28.74
C ILE A 908 68.87 -35.40 30.16
N LEU A 909 69.49 -36.00 31.19
CA LEU A 909 69.33 -35.54 32.57
C LEU A 909 69.86 -34.11 32.79
N GLY A 910 70.87 -33.69 32.01
CA GLY A 910 71.30 -32.30 31.90
C GLY A 910 70.18 -31.36 31.42
N PHE A 911 69.51 -31.68 30.32
CA PHE A 911 68.36 -30.90 29.84
C PHE A 911 67.20 -30.87 30.84
N VAL A 912 66.88 -31.99 31.50
CA VAL A 912 65.86 -32.04 32.57
C VAL A 912 66.22 -31.06 33.70
N ARG A 913 67.48 -31.02 34.11
CA ARG A 913 67.96 -30.10 35.16
C ARG A 913 67.92 -28.64 34.70
N GLU A 914 68.32 -28.37 33.46
CA GLU A 914 68.31 -27.02 32.87
C GLU A 914 66.87 -26.45 32.81
N VAL A 915 65.92 -27.23 32.28
CA VAL A 915 64.51 -26.84 32.20
C VAL A 915 63.88 -26.75 33.60
N ALA A 916 64.25 -27.62 34.55
CA ALA A 916 63.81 -27.51 35.94
C ALA A 916 64.26 -26.20 36.60
N MET A 917 65.49 -25.73 36.36
CA MET A 917 65.97 -24.42 36.86
C MET A 917 65.28 -23.23 36.20
N ALA A 918 64.75 -23.38 34.99
CA ALA A 918 63.98 -22.34 34.31
C ALA A 918 62.55 -22.17 34.88
N HIS A 919 61.96 -23.24 35.44
CA HIS A 919 60.58 -23.26 35.92
C HIS A 919 60.42 -23.37 37.46
N GLY A 920 61.50 -23.55 38.24
CA GLY A 920 61.44 -23.57 39.71
C GLY A 920 62.80 -23.60 40.42
N THR A 921 62.79 -23.49 41.76
CA THR A 921 64.00 -23.59 42.59
C THR A 921 64.38 -25.04 42.86
N LEU A 922 65.66 -25.39 42.63
CA LEU A 922 66.21 -26.70 42.98
C LEU A 922 66.67 -26.74 44.44
N ASP A 923 65.72 -26.78 45.37
CA ASP A 923 65.97 -26.86 46.82
C ASP A 923 66.41 -28.27 47.24
N GLY A 924 67.56 -28.72 46.73
CA GLY A 924 68.20 -30.01 47.04
C GLY A 924 67.52 -31.25 46.46
N GLY A 925 66.32 -31.13 45.91
CA GLY A 925 65.56 -32.23 45.32
C GLY A 925 66.03 -32.69 43.93
N SER A 926 65.47 -33.81 43.47
CA SER A 926 65.60 -34.27 42.08
C SER A 926 64.96 -33.25 41.11
N ALA A 927 65.53 -33.08 39.91
CA ALA A 927 65.00 -32.16 38.90
C ALA A 927 63.56 -32.51 38.47
N TRP A 928 63.21 -33.80 38.46
CA TRP A 928 61.83 -34.27 38.25
C TRP A 928 60.86 -33.82 39.36
N GLY A 929 61.37 -33.57 40.57
CA GLY A 929 60.58 -33.13 41.73
C GLY A 929 59.93 -31.76 41.56
N VAL A 930 60.50 -30.88 40.73
CA VAL A 930 59.89 -29.58 40.41
C VAL A 930 58.56 -29.78 39.67
N LEU A 931 58.55 -30.67 38.66
CA LEU A 931 57.37 -30.96 37.86
C LEU A 931 56.33 -31.82 38.60
N ASP A 932 56.80 -32.80 39.39
CA ASP A 932 55.96 -33.61 40.29
C ASP A 932 55.24 -32.72 41.33
N ASN A 933 55.91 -31.70 41.88
CA ASN A 933 55.27 -30.71 42.75
C ASN A 933 54.25 -29.83 42.00
N LEU A 934 54.57 -29.37 40.78
CA LEU A 934 53.63 -28.60 39.96
C LEU A 934 52.36 -29.42 39.63
N LEU A 935 52.49 -30.69 39.24
CA LEU A 935 51.36 -31.58 38.96
C LEU A 935 50.55 -31.92 40.21
N LYS A 936 51.20 -32.12 41.36
CA LYS A 936 50.50 -32.30 42.65
C LYS A 936 49.71 -31.06 43.06
N GLN A 937 50.28 -29.85 42.89
CA GLN A 937 49.53 -28.62 43.08
C GLN A 937 48.33 -28.56 42.12
N LEU A 938 48.52 -28.88 40.84
CA LEU A 938 47.47 -28.96 39.82
C LEU A 938 46.28 -29.84 40.24
N VAL A 939 46.56 -31.04 40.74
CA VAL A 939 45.55 -32.00 41.21
C VAL A 939 44.83 -31.48 42.46
N ASN A 940 45.55 -30.82 43.38
CA ASN A 940 44.97 -30.24 44.59
C ASN A 940 44.08 -29.02 44.26
N ASP A 941 44.56 -28.09 43.44
CA ASP A 941 43.85 -26.87 43.03
C ASP A 941 42.57 -27.21 42.24
N ALA A 942 42.66 -28.15 41.28
CA ALA A 942 41.49 -28.67 40.56
C ALA A 942 40.55 -29.47 41.50
N GLY A 943 41.11 -30.19 42.47
CA GLY A 943 40.37 -30.95 43.48
C GLY A 943 39.57 -30.07 44.44
N ALA A 944 40.07 -28.88 44.75
CA ALA A 944 39.38 -27.86 45.56
C ALA A 944 38.31 -27.08 44.74
N LEU A 945 38.56 -26.86 43.45
CA LEU A 945 37.63 -26.15 42.56
C LEU A 945 36.33 -26.93 42.28
N VAL A 946 36.38 -28.25 42.16
CA VAL A 946 35.18 -29.06 41.83
C VAL A 946 34.08 -28.97 42.92
N PRO A 947 34.37 -29.07 44.23
CA PRO A 947 33.40 -28.77 45.29
C PRO A 947 32.83 -27.35 45.24
N LEU A 948 33.70 -26.33 45.09
CA LEU A 948 33.27 -24.92 45.04
C LEU A 948 32.31 -24.66 43.87
N ALA A 949 32.50 -25.34 42.72
CA ALA A 949 31.60 -25.25 41.57
C ALA A 949 30.26 -26.01 41.76
N LEU A 950 30.15 -26.90 42.76
CA LEU A 950 28.91 -27.61 43.10
C LEU A 950 28.05 -26.83 44.10
N GLU A 951 28.65 -26.01 44.96
CA GLU A 951 27.96 -25.17 45.94
C GLU A 951 27.04 -24.13 45.29
N SER A 952 25.76 -24.12 45.66
CA SER A 952 24.77 -23.19 45.08
C SER A 952 25.01 -21.72 45.42
N GLU A 953 25.71 -21.43 46.53
CA GLU A 953 26.06 -20.06 46.90
C GLU A 953 27.02 -19.43 45.89
N ASN A 954 27.89 -20.25 45.29
CA ASN A 954 28.92 -19.85 44.33
C ASN A 954 28.40 -19.67 42.90
N VAL A 955 27.12 -19.92 42.66
CA VAL A 955 26.47 -19.83 41.35
C VAL A 955 25.70 -18.51 41.22
N ILE A 956 25.77 -17.89 40.03
CA ILE A 956 24.92 -16.74 39.66
C ILE A 956 24.17 -17.04 38.36
N LYS A 957 22.98 -16.44 38.21
CA LYS A 957 22.18 -16.57 36.99
C LYS A 957 22.48 -15.42 36.02
N ILE A 958 22.81 -15.73 34.77
CA ILE A 958 23.01 -14.72 33.73
C ILE A 958 21.65 -14.38 33.11
N SER A 959 21.07 -13.24 33.50
CA SER A 959 19.87 -12.67 32.90
C SER A 959 20.20 -11.49 31.98
N GLY A 960 19.59 -11.45 30.79
CA GLY A 960 19.61 -10.31 29.88
C GLY A 960 18.45 -10.42 28.88
N ILE A 961 17.94 -9.29 28.41
CA ILE A 961 16.98 -9.22 27.31
C ILE A 961 17.80 -9.21 26.00
N SER A 962 17.41 -9.99 25.00
CA SER A 962 18.15 -10.03 23.74
C SER A 962 17.90 -8.76 22.91
N PRO A 963 18.94 -8.18 22.28
CA PRO A 963 18.85 -6.85 21.64
C PRO A 963 17.78 -6.79 20.55
N TRP A 964 17.58 -7.87 19.79
CA TRP A 964 16.53 -7.94 18.76
C TRP A 964 15.10 -7.83 19.30
N ILE A 965 14.85 -8.17 20.58
CA ILE A 965 13.54 -7.97 21.22
C ILE A 965 13.30 -6.46 21.41
N VAL A 966 14.32 -5.76 21.92
CA VAL A 966 14.28 -4.29 22.09
C VAL A 966 14.16 -3.60 20.74
N ARG A 967 14.91 -4.05 19.72
CA ARG A 967 14.79 -3.57 18.33
C ARG A 967 13.39 -3.78 17.75
N VAL A 968 12.76 -4.93 17.96
CA VAL A 968 11.38 -5.19 17.52
C VAL A 968 10.39 -4.21 18.17
N ASP A 969 10.54 -3.94 19.48
CA ASP A 969 9.66 -2.99 20.18
C ASP A 969 9.94 -1.53 19.77
N GLU A 970 11.20 -1.15 19.54
CA GLU A 970 11.59 0.14 18.93
C GLU A 970 10.99 0.32 17.53
N ILE A 971 11.15 -0.68 16.65
CA ILE A 971 10.63 -0.66 15.27
C ILE A 971 9.10 -0.64 15.27
N ARG A 972 8.45 -1.35 16.19
CA ARG A 972 6.99 -1.31 16.38
C ARG A 972 6.50 0.04 16.88
N ALA A 973 7.23 0.66 17.82
CA ALA A 973 6.92 2.01 18.30
C ALA A 973 7.10 3.06 17.20
N ALA A 974 8.15 2.95 16.38
CA ALA A 974 8.37 3.81 15.23
C ALA A 974 7.30 3.60 14.14
N ALA A 975 6.94 2.35 13.82
CA ALA A 975 5.90 2.03 12.84
C ALA A 975 4.47 2.40 13.29
N ALA A 976 4.24 2.58 14.59
CA ALA A 976 3.00 3.12 15.12
C ALA A 976 2.85 4.64 14.86
N ILE A 977 3.94 5.35 14.55
CA ILE A 977 3.91 6.73 14.07
C ILE A 977 3.59 6.70 12.58
N ASN A 978 2.31 6.79 12.24
CA ASN A 978 1.87 6.77 10.85
C ASN A 978 2.16 8.11 10.15
N VAL A 979 3.38 8.23 9.62
CA VAL A 979 3.88 9.40 8.87
C VAL A 979 2.99 9.72 7.65
N GLU A 980 2.30 8.74 7.06
CA GLU A 980 1.36 8.99 5.97
C GLU A 980 0.05 9.60 6.47
N ALA A 981 -0.42 9.24 7.66
CA ALA A 981 -1.55 9.91 8.31
C ALA A 981 -1.18 11.34 8.75
N GLU A 982 0.04 11.58 9.23
CA GLU A 982 0.52 12.95 9.50
C GLU A 982 0.63 13.79 8.22
N ARG A 983 1.16 13.23 7.13
CA ARG A 983 1.19 13.90 5.82
C ARG A 983 -0.21 14.18 5.27
N LYS A 984 -1.13 13.22 5.35
CA LYS A 984 -2.54 13.42 4.94
C LYS A 984 -3.24 14.44 5.82
N ALA A 985 -2.99 14.47 7.13
CA ALA A 985 -3.52 15.50 8.03
C ALA A 985 -2.93 16.90 7.74
N ALA A 986 -1.66 16.98 7.35
CA ALA A 986 -1.04 18.24 6.89
C ALA A 986 -1.65 18.71 5.56
N GLN A 987 -1.77 17.81 4.56
CA GLN A 987 -2.38 18.10 3.26
C GLN A 987 -3.84 18.55 3.41
N LEU A 988 -4.68 17.80 4.13
CA LEU A 988 -6.06 18.19 4.46
C LEU A 988 -6.12 19.52 5.25
N GLY A 989 -5.07 19.85 6.01
CA GLY A 989 -4.91 21.13 6.69
C GLY A 989 -4.57 22.30 5.74
N GLU A 990 -3.81 22.06 4.68
CA GLU A 990 -3.54 23.04 3.62
C GLU A 990 -4.76 23.22 2.70
N GLU A 991 -5.42 22.13 2.30
CA GLU A 991 -6.68 22.13 1.56
C GLU A 991 -7.79 22.87 2.34
N LEU A 992 -7.93 22.63 3.64
CA LEU A 992 -8.89 23.35 4.48
C LEU A 992 -8.53 24.84 4.64
N GLN A 993 -7.25 25.20 4.68
CA GLN A 993 -6.84 26.61 4.63
C GLN A 993 -7.17 27.25 3.29
N GLU A 994 -6.97 26.55 2.18
CA GLU A 994 -7.33 27.04 0.84
C GLU A 994 -8.85 27.18 0.68
N LEU A 995 -9.62 26.22 1.18
CA LEU A 995 -11.08 26.32 1.24
C LEU A 995 -11.53 27.53 2.07
N VAL A 996 -10.91 27.79 3.23
CA VAL A 996 -11.18 28.98 4.05
C VAL A 996 -10.80 30.29 3.34
N ARG A 997 -9.73 30.31 2.53
CA ARG A 997 -9.41 31.46 1.66
C ARG A 997 -10.47 31.63 0.56
N SER A 998 -10.93 30.53 -0.03
CA SER A 998 -11.96 30.48 -1.09
C SER A 998 -13.37 30.85 -0.60
N ILE A 999 -13.67 30.61 0.69
CA ILE A 999 -14.86 31.12 1.37
C ILE A 999 -14.73 32.62 1.57
N LYS A 1000 -13.61 33.11 2.14
CA LYS A 1000 -13.39 34.56 2.35
C LYS A 1000 -13.44 35.39 1.06
N THR A 1001 -12.96 34.88 -0.07
CA THR A 1001 -13.08 35.60 -1.35
C THR A 1001 -14.50 35.57 -1.92
N ARG A 1002 -15.28 34.51 -1.68
CA ARG A 1002 -16.73 34.51 -1.95
C ARG A 1002 -17.47 35.49 -1.03
N ASP A 1003 -17.19 35.51 0.27
CA ASP A 1003 -17.80 36.45 1.22
C ASP A 1003 -17.52 37.91 0.82
N GLN A 1004 -16.28 38.22 0.40
CA GLN A 1004 -15.94 39.53 -0.15
C GLN A 1004 -16.75 39.83 -1.42
N SER A 1005 -16.84 38.89 -2.36
CA SER A 1005 -17.63 39.08 -3.59
C SER A 1005 -19.12 39.27 -3.31
N ILE A 1006 -19.66 38.57 -2.30
CA ILE A 1006 -21.04 38.75 -1.81
C ILE A 1006 -21.21 40.14 -1.21
N GLN A 1007 -20.28 40.62 -0.37
CA GLN A 1007 -20.30 41.99 0.18
C GLN A 1007 -20.22 43.06 -0.92
N GLU A 1008 -19.34 42.89 -1.92
CA GLU A 1008 -19.24 43.78 -3.08
C GLU A 1008 -20.55 43.77 -3.90
N SER A 1009 -21.20 42.61 -4.04
CA SER A 1009 -22.51 42.49 -4.70
C SER A 1009 -23.62 43.18 -3.90
N ALA A 1010 -23.61 43.09 -2.56
CA ALA A 1010 -24.58 43.74 -1.68
C ALA A 1010 -24.46 45.27 -1.72
N VAL A 1011 -23.23 45.81 -1.67
CA VAL A 1011 -22.96 47.25 -1.85
C VAL A 1011 -23.38 47.72 -3.26
N LYS A 1012 -23.21 46.87 -4.28
CA LYS A 1012 -23.69 47.16 -5.64
C LYS A 1012 -25.23 47.15 -5.72
N ILE A 1013 -25.92 46.25 -5.02
CA ILE A 1013 -27.38 46.23 -4.91
C ILE A 1013 -27.85 47.51 -4.21
N GLU A 1014 -27.31 47.85 -3.04
CA GLU A 1014 -27.68 49.07 -2.30
C GLU A 1014 -27.45 50.35 -3.14
N LEU A 1015 -26.38 50.39 -3.94
CA LEU A 1015 -26.13 51.48 -4.88
C LEU A 1015 -27.17 51.54 -6.01
N MET A 1016 -27.67 50.40 -6.50
CA MET A 1016 -28.74 50.35 -7.50
C MET A 1016 -30.11 50.66 -6.90
N GLU A 1017 -30.40 50.24 -5.67
CA GLU A 1017 -31.61 50.63 -4.92
C GLU A 1017 -31.64 52.14 -4.68
N ARG A 1018 -30.54 52.74 -4.21
CA ARG A 1018 -30.41 54.20 -4.07
C ARG A 1018 -30.57 54.94 -5.41
N ARG A 1019 -30.18 54.32 -6.54
CA ARG A 1019 -30.42 54.87 -7.89
C ARG A 1019 -31.87 54.70 -8.33
N LEU A 1020 -32.50 53.56 -8.07
CA LEU A 1020 -33.92 53.31 -8.35
C LEU A 1020 -34.81 54.25 -7.55
N GLU A 1021 -34.51 54.48 -6.28
CA GLU A 1021 -35.18 55.48 -5.43
C GLU A 1021 -34.95 56.91 -5.95
N SER A 1022 -33.76 57.25 -6.44
CA SER A 1022 -33.51 58.55 -7.11
C SER A 1022 -34.28 58.69 -8.42
N VAL A 1023 -34.42 57.62 -9.22
CA VAL A 1023 -35.20 57.62 -10.47
C VAL A 1023 -36.70 57.65 -10.17
N LYS A 1024 -37.15 56.97 -9.12
CA LYS A 1024 -38.53 57.02 -8.64
C LYS A 1024 -38.92 58.44 -8.24
N ARG A 1025 -38.11 59.13 -7.43
CA ARG A 1025 -38.34 60.56 -7.09
C ARG A 1025 -38.31 61.48 -8.31
N GLN A 1026 -37.54 61.15 -9.34
CA GLN A 1026 -37.59 61.86 -10.63
C GLN A 1026 -38.90 61.58 -11.37
N GLY A 1027 -39.43 60.36 -11.32
CA GLY A 1027 -40.78 60.02 -11.80
C GLY A 1027 -41.88 60.74 -11.02
N ASP A 1028 -41.84 60.70 -9.69
CA ASP A 1028 -42.80 61.38 -8.81
C ASP A 1028 -42.83 62.89 -9.08
N THR A 1029 -41.67 63.53 -9.21
CA THR A 1029 -41.59 64.97 -9.56
C THR A 1029 -41.98 65.27 -11.01
N ILE A 1030 -41.83 64.35 -11.96
CA ILE A 1030 -42.41 64.47 -13.31
C ILE A 1030 -43.95 64.43 -13.22
N VAL A 1031 -44.53 63.52 -12.43
CA VAL A 1031 -46.00 63.45 -12.23
C VAL A 1031 -46.54 64.70 -11.55
N GLU A 1032 -45.83 65.26 -10.56
CA GLU A 1032 -46.18 66.56 -9.96
C GLU A 1032 -46.14 67.70 -11.00
N LEU A 1033 -45.08 67.76 -11.81
CA LEU A 1033 -44.93 68.77 -12.88
C LEU A 1033 -45.98 68.61 -14.00
N GLU A 1034 -46.38 67.38 -14.33
CA GLU A 1034 -47.47 67.10 -15.28
C GLU A 1034 -48.83 67.50 -14.71
N ALA A 1035 -49.08 67.25 -13.42
CA ALA A 1035 -50.28 67.67 -12.73
C ALA A 1035 -50.36 69.21 -12.63
N ASP A 1036 -49.24 69.90 -12.39
CA ASP A 1036 -49.18 71.36 -12.42
C ASP A 1036 -49.29 71.94 -13.84
N LEU A 1037 -48.74 71.27 -14.86
CA LEU A 1037 -49.00 71.61 -16.27
C LEU A 1037 -50.48 71.44 -16.65
N ALA A 1038 -51.17 70.43 -16.11
CA ALA A 1038 -52.60 70.24 -16.30
C ALA A 1038 -53.43 71.33 -15.59
N LYS A 1039 -53.03 71.74 -14.37
CA LYS A 1039 -53.63 72.90 -13.66
C LYS A 1039 -53.39 74.19 -14.45
N ALA A 1040 -52.17 74.43 -14.93
CA ALA A 1040 -51.82 75.59 -15.73
C ALA A 1040 -52.62 75.64 -17.03
N ARG A 1041 -52.68 74.56 -17.81
CA ARG A 1041 -53.52 74.46 -19.02
C ARG A 1041 -55.02 74.68 -18.73
N LYS A 1042 -55.51 74.26 -17.55
CA LYS A 1042 -56.89 74.54 -17.13
C LYS A 1042 -57.09 76.01 -16.76
N GLN A 1043 -56.09 76.67 -16.17
CA GLN A 1043 -56.10 78.12 -15.95
C GLN A 1043 -55.99 78.90 -17.27
N ASP A 1044 -55.09 78.51 -18.18
CA ASP A 1044 -54.99 79.06 -19.53
C ASP A 1044 -56.32 78.93 -20.28
N LYS A 1045 -57.00 77.78 -20.17
CA LYS A 1045 -58.35 77.65 -20.73
C LYS A 1045 -59.36 78.58 -20.06
N ILE A 1046 -59.37 78.71 -18.73
CA ILE A 1046 -60.27 79.65 -18.04
C ILE A 1046 -59.97 81.11 -18.45
N TYR A 1047 -58.70 81.47 -18.67
CA TYR A 1047 -58.31 82.77 -19.19
C TYR A 1047 -58.70 82.92 -20.67
N GLN A 1048 -58.62 81.87 -21.49
CA GLN A 1048 -59.08 81.90 -22.87
C GLN A 1048 -60.60 82.03 -22.95
N ASP A 1049 -61.36 81.19 -22.23
CA ASP A 1049 -62.82 81.28 -22.13
C ASP A 1049 -63.26 82.67 -21.60
N ALA A 1050 -62.49 83.29 -20.70
CA ALA A 1050 -62.72 84.66 -20.22
C ALA A 1050 -62.28 85.76 -21.21
N ILE A 1051 -61.23 85.55 -22.02
CA ILE A 1051 -60.84 86.44 -23.11
C ILE A 1051 -61.89 86.38 -24.22
N ASP A 1052 -62.36 85.20 -24.58
CA ASP A 1052 -63.43 84.97 -25.56
C ASP A 1052 -64.74 85.64 -25.07
N GLN A 1053 -65.10 85.49 -23.78
CA GLN A 1053 -66.21 86.22 -23.18
C GLN A 1053 -65.99 87.74 -23.26
N LEU A 1054 -64.83 88.25 -22.85
CA LEU A 1054 -64.48 89.67 -22.94
C LEU A 1054 -64.44 90.17 -24.39
N GLN A 1055 -64.18 89.32 -25.38
CA GLN A 1055 -64.31 89.64 -26.80
C GLN A 1055 -65.77 89.66 -27.24
N THR A 1056 -66.64 88.74 -26.77
CA THR A 1056 -68.08 88.86 -27.04
C THR A 1056 -68.72 90.06 -26.34
N ASP A 1057 -68.22 90.45 -25.17
CA ASP A 1057 -68.63 91.65 -24.46
C ASP A 1057 -68.06 92.90 -25.14
N TYR A 1058 -66.83 92.85 -25.67
CA TYR A 1058 -66.26 93.91 -26.51
C TYR A 1058 -67.02 94.06 -27.83
N ASP A 1059 -67.41 92.97 -28.48
CA ASP A 1059 -68.19 92.99 -29.73
C ASP A 1059 -69.62 93.47 -29.48
N GLN A 1060 -70.21 93.15 -28.33
CA GLN A 1060 -71.48 93.75 -27.88
C GLN A 1060 -71.32 95.24 -27.61
N LEU A 1061 -70.28 95.64 -26.85
CA LEU A 1061 -69.95 97.04 -26.56
C LEU A 1061 -69.46 97.80 -27.80
N GLU A 1062 -68.96 97.13 -28.84
CA GLU A 1062 -68.65 97.71 -30.15
C GLU A 1062 -69.92 97.83 -31.00
N GLN A 1063 -70.82 96.84 -31.01
CA GLN A 1063 -72.13 97.01 -31.64
C GLN A 1063 -72.96 98.12 -30.96
N GLU A 1064 -72.88 98.24 -29.64
CA GLU A 1064 -73.42 99.37 -28.89
C GLU A 1064 -72.65 100.65 -29.17
N ASN A 1065 -71.32 100.63 -29.27
CA ASN A 1065 -70.56 101.77 -29.76
C ASN A 1065 -70.87 102.11 -31.21
N VAL A 1066 -71.31 101.22 -32.08
CA VAL A 1066 -71.70 101.54 -33.46
C VAL A 1066 -73.10 102.16 -33.47
N LYS A 1067 -74.00 101.69 -32.60
CA LYS A 1067 -75.30 102.34 -32.31
C LYS A 1067 -75.10 103.73 -31.66
N LEU A 1068 -74.08 103.90 -30.82
CA LEU A 1068 -73.76 105.15 -30.10
C LEU A 1068 -72.79 106.09 -30.83
N LYS A 1069 -71.93 105.61 -31.75
CA LYS A 1069 -71.09 106.44 -32.65
C LYS A 1069 -71.91 107.09 -33.77
N GLN A 1070 -73.19 106.72 -33.91
CA GLN A 1070 -74.19 107.55 -34.59
C GLN A 1070 -74.63 108.76 -33.74
N ALA A 1071 -74.11 108.91 -32.51
CA ALA A 1071 -74.40 109.98 -31.55
C ALA A 1071 -73.16 110.45 -30.74
N ALA A 1072 -72.35 111.31 -31.37
CA ALA A 1072 -71.31 112.19 -30.78
C ALA A 1072 -69.88 111.58 -30.53
N PRO A 1073 -68.84 112.43 -30.32
CA PRO A 1073 -67.42 112.07 -30.54
C PRO A 1073 -66.59 111.77 -29.26
N ALA A 1074 -65.31 111.41 -29.45
CA ALA A 1074 -64.40 110.87 -28.44
C ALA A 1074 -63.20 111.77 -28.08
N GLU A 1075 -62.51 111.46 -26.96
CA GLU A 1075 -61.17 111.98 -26.62
C GLU A 1075 -60.32 110.94 -25.84
N ARG A 1076 -59.09 111.26 -25.37
CA ARG A 1076 -57.97 110.30 -25.17
C ARG A 1076 -57.11 110.45 -23.89
N GLN A 1077 -56.30 109.40 -23.63
CA GLN A 1077 -54.89 109.43 -23.10
C GLN A 1077 -54.60 109.37 -21.55
N PRO A 1078 -53.35 109.03 -21.08
CA PRO A 1078 -53.17 107.93 -20.08
C PRO A 1078 -52.02 108.11 -19.02
N SER A 1079 -51.54 106.98 -18.43
CA SER A 1079 -50.13 106.61 -18.06
C SER A 1079 -49.53 106.79 -16.63
N GLY A 1080 -48.60 105.86 -16.28
CA GLY A 1080 -47.56 105.94 -15.21
C GLY A 1080 -47.83 105.17 -13.89
N ALA A 1081 -46.84 104.84 -13.02
CA ALA A 1081 -45.37 104.62 -13.13
C ALA A 1081 -44.78 103.99 -11.81
N GLN A 1082 -43.49 103.62 -11.79
CA GLN A 1082 -42.73 102.92 -10.70
C GLN A 1082 -42.17 103.85 -9.58
N HIS A 1083 -41.66 103.29 -8.46
CA HIS A 1083 -40.58 103.78 -7.53
C HIS A 1083 -40.20 102.64 -6.52
N ALA A 1084 -39.04 102.49 -5.82
CA ALA A 1084 -37.86 103.31 -5.42
C ALA A 1084 -38.06 104.26 -4.20
N GLU A 1085 -37.14 104.51 -3.23
CA GLU A 1085 -35.83 103.97 -2.74
C GLU A 1085 -35.57 104.60 -1.32
N GLY A 1086 -34.52 104.39 -0.50
CA GLY A 1086 -33.23 103.65 -0.50
C GLY A 1086 -32.36 104.05 0.72
N GLU A 1087 -31.10 103.56 0.84
CA GLU A 1087 -29.99 104.07 1.71
C GLU A 1087 -30.06 103.99 3.28
N THR A 1088 -28.98 104.27 4.08
CA THR A 1088 -27.68 103.55 4.29
C THR A 1088 -26.96 103.96 5.63
N LEU A 1089 -25.98 103.15 6.11
CA LEU A 1089 -24.76 103.51 6.91
C LEU A 1089 -24.91 104.04 8.39
N ALA A 1090 -23.90 104.02 9.31
CA ALA A 1090 -22.52 103.48 9.35
C ALA A 1090 -21.97 103.19 10.79
N VAL A 1091 -21.10 102.17 10.89
CA VAL A 1091 -19.83 102.01 11.69
C VAL A 1091 -19.65 102.70 13.06
N GLU A 1092 -19.26 101.90 14.07
CA GLU A 1092 -18.17 102.28 15.02
C GLU A 1092 -17.32 101.06 15.42
N THR A 1093 -16.00 101.22 15.54
CA THR A 1093 -15.01 100.13 15.46
C THR A 1093 -14.53 99.61 16.82
N ASN A 1094 -14.94 98.38 17.17
CA ASN A 1094 -14.24 97.48 18.11
C ASN A 1094 -14.80 96.05 18.10
N LEU A 1095 -16.04 95.86 17.61
CA LEU A 1095 -16.63 94.53 17.46
C LEU A 1095 -15.97 93.73 16.32
N GLU A 1096 -15.62 94.39 15.22
CA GLU A 1096 -15.07 93.75 14.01
C GLU A 1096 -13.74 93.03 14.25
N THR A 1097 -12.85 93.57 15.09
CA THR A 1097 -11.57 92.93 15.40
C THR A 1097 -11.72 91.70 16.29
N SER A 1098 -12.70 91.69 17.21
CA SER A 1098 -13.10 90.47 17.94
C SER A 1098 -13.75 89.45 17.01
N HIS A 1099 -14.70 89.88 16.17
CA HIS A 1099 -15.41 89.03 15.22
C HIS A 1099 -14.46 88.41 14.18
N LEU A 1100 -13.43 89.14 13.72
CA LEU A 1100 -12.39 88.60 12.85
C LEU A 1100 -11.49 87.59 13.56
N LEU A 1101 -11.18 87.75 14.85
CA LEU A 1101 -10.46 86.73 15.62
C LEU A 1101 -11.31 85.48 15.87
N GLU A 1102 -12.60 85.65 16.16
CA GLU A 1102 -13.57 84.58 16.34
C GLU A 1102 -13.86 83.84 15.02
N GLN A 1103 -13.90 84.55 13.89
CA GLN A 1103 -13.88 83.95 12.55
C GLN A 1103 -12.57 83.23 12.25
N ILE A 1104 -11.41 83.77 12.63
CA ILE A 1104 -10.11 83.11 12.43
C ILE A 1104 -10.02 81.83 13.27
N ASP A 1105 -10.48 81.82 14.52
CA ASP A 1105 -10.42 80.63 15.38
C ASP A 1105 -11.54 79.62 15.09
N SER A 1106 -12.72 80.03 14.62
CA SER A 1106 -13.71 79.11 14.05
C SER A 1106 -13.26 78.53 12.71
N LEU A 1107 -12.60 79.30 11.84
CA LEU A 1107 -11.94 78.79 10.64
C LEU A 1107 -10.77 77.86 10.96
N ARG A 1108 -9.97 78.14 12.00
CA ARG A 1108 -8.95 77.19 12.51
C ARG A 1108 -9.57 75.97 13.18
N GLY A 1109 -10.78 76.10 13.74
CA GLY A 1109 -11.61 74.98 14.20
C GLY A 1109 -12.02 74.11 13.03
N SER A 1110 -12.67 74.69 12.02
CA SER A 1110 -13.07 74.03 10.77
C SER A 1110 -11.90 73.43 10.00
N VAL A 1111 -10.74 74.09 9.94
CA VAL A 1111 -9.52 73.55 9.31
C VAL A 1111 -8.87 72.46 10.17
N ARG A 1112 -8.97 72.50 11.50
CA ARG A 1112 -8.55 71.38 12.36
C ARG A 1112 -9.50 70.19 12.23
N PHE A 1113 -10.81 70.44 12.18
CA PHE A 1113 -11.83 69.44 11.91
C PHE A 1113 -11.60 68.80 10.53
N LEU A 1114 -11.54 69.58 9.45
CA LEU A 1114 -11.27 69.08 8.10
C LEU A 1114 -9.91 68.39 7.95
N ARG A 1115 -8.87 68.79 8.72
CA ARG A 1115 -7.60 68.05 8.77
C ARG A 1115 -7.70 66.74 9.56
N HIS A 1116 -8.50 66.71 10.63
CA HIS A 1116 -8.77 65.49 11.40
C HIS A 1116 -9.62 64.52 10.57
N GLU A 1117 -10.69 65.00 9.95
CA GLU A 1117 -11.53 64.31 8.96
C GLU A 1117 -10.68 63.76 7.81
N ASN A 1118 -9.85 64.59 7.17
CA ASN A 1118 -9.00 64.14 6.07
C ASN A 1118 -7.88 63.17 6.52
N SER A 1119 -7.42 63.28 7.77
CA SER A 1119 -6.48 62.31 8.38
C SER A 1119 -7.18 61.02 8.83
N TYR A 1120 -8.45 61.08 9.20
CA TYR A 1120 -9.29 59.94 9.56
C TYR A 1120 -9.66 59.16 8.31
N LEU A 1121 -10.05 59.86 7.22
CA LEU A 1121 -10.33 59.29 5.90
C LEU A 1121 -9.05 58.70 5.26
N LYS A 1122 -7.91 59.41 5.27
CA LYS A 1122 -6.63 58.83 4.79
C LYS A 1122 -6.11 57.71 5.68
N GLY A 1123 -6.38 57.78 6.99
CA GLY A 1123 -6.12 56.69 7.92
C GLY A 1123 -7.18 55.60 7.89
N GLN A 1124 -8.28 55.74 7.12
CA GLN A 1124 -9.42 54.85 7.20
C GLN A 1124 -9.11 53.51 6.58
N ASP A 1125 -8.35 53.48 5.49
CA ASP A 1125 -7.93 52.24 4.85
C ASP A 1125 -6.87 51.52 5.68
N LEU A 1126 -5.93 52.25 6.30
CA LEU A 1126 -5.00 51.67 7.29
C LEU A 1126 -5.75 51.16 8.55
N LEU A 1127 -6.83 51.83 8.97
CA LEU A 1127 -7.71 51.35 10.05
C LEU A 1127 -8.58 50.17 9.62
N LYS A 1128 -8.94 50.03 8.33
CA LYS A 1128 -9.57 48.83 7.78
C LYS A 1128 -8.57 47.68 7.80
N GLU A 1129 -7.35 47.87 7.29
CA GLU A 1129 -6.28 46.86 7.32
C GLU A 1129 -6.01 46.40 8.77
N ILE A 1130 -5.82 47.33 9.71
CA ILE A 1130 -5.60 47.01 11.14
C ILE A 1130 -6.80 46.31 11.79
N ARG A 1131 -8.04 46.53 11.31
CA ARG A 1131 -9.26 45.83 11.77
C ARG A 1131 -9.57 44.55 10.99
N GLN A 1132 -8.90 44.31 9.86
CA GLN A 1132 -8.93 43.08 9.07
C GLN A 1132 -7.85 42.10 9.55
N LEU A 1133 -6.79 42.59 10.19
CA LEU A 1133 -5.92 41.77 11.04
C LEU A 1133 -6.75 41.17 12.20
N PRO A 1134 -6.59 39.87 12.52
CA PRO A 1134 -7.23 39.29 13.70
C PRO A 1134 -6.75 39.97 14.99
N GLU A 1135 -7.64 40.19 15.95
CA GLU A 1135 -7.24 40.62 17.29
C GLU A 1135 -6.27 39.60 17.90
N LEU A 1136 -5.14 40.08 18.42
CA LEU A 1136 -4.13 39.22 19.05
C LEU A 1136 -4.71 38.60 20.33
N PRO A 1137 -4.83 37.26 20.42
CA PRO A 1137 -5.43 36.62 21.58
C PRO A 1137 -4.56 36.88 22.82
N THR A 1138 -5.16 37.47 23.85
CA THR A 1138 -4.50 37.69 25.14
C THR A 1138 -4.25 36.36 25.83
N PHE A 1139 -3.05 35.80 25.63
CA PHE A 1139 -2.55 34.64 26.36
C PHE A 1139 -2.41 34.98 27.85
N ASN A 1140 -3.46 34.73 28.63
CA ASN A 1140 -3.33 34.52 30.06
C ASN A 1140 -2.52 33.22 30.28
N PRO A 1141 -1.28 33.29 30.82
CA PRO A 1141 -0.52 32.08 31.13
C PRO A 1141 -1.25 31.29 32.23
N PRO A 1142 -1.24 29.94 32.19
CA PRO A 1142 -1.86 29.14 33.23
C PRO A 1142 -1.15 29.37 34.58
N PRO A 1143 -1.88 29.46 35.70
CA PRO A 1143 -1.29 29.78 37.00
C PRO A 1143 -0.34 28.67 37.46
N LEU A 1144 0.94 29.01 37.63
CA LEU A 1144 1.98 28.11 38.13
C LEU A 1144 1.80 27.82 39.63
N THR A 1145 0.97 26.83 39.96
CA THR A 1145 0.91 26.25 41.32
C THR A 1145 0.94 24.73 41.29
N ARG A 1146 2.06 24.16 41.76
CA ARG A 1146 2.07 22.87 42.45
C ARG A 1146 1.77 23.15 43.92
N SER A 1147 0.76 22.48 44.49
CA SER A 1147 0.82 22.03 45.89
C SER A 1147 -0.30 21.00 46.15
N ASP A 1148 -0.18 20.33 47.28
CA ASP A 1148 -0.98 19.18 47.69
C ASP A 1148 -2.29 19.58 48.41
N SER A 1149 -3.02 18.56 48.84
CA SER A 1149 -4.27 18.57 49.63
C SER A 1149 -4.12 19.11 51.08
N PRO A 1150 -5.16 19.17 51.96
CA PRO A 1150 -6.60 18.91 51.80
C PRO A 1150 -7.60 19.87 52.55
N THR A 1151 -8.78 20.15 51.98
CA THR A 1151 -10.07 20.43 52.71
C THR A 1151 -10.13 21.63 53.70
N PRO A 1152 -11.22 21.87 54.46
CA PRO A 1152 -12.66 21.95 54.11
C PRO A 1152 -13.32 23.31 54.50
N SER A 1153 -14.50 23.64 53.96
CA SER A 1153 -15.70 24.12 54.72
C SER A 1153 -16.92 24.41 53.84
N GLU A 1154 -18.09 24.03 54.38
CA GLU A 1154 -19.43 24.66 54.39
C GLU A 1154 -19.89 25.49 53.16
N ALA A 1155 -20.92 25.15 52.37
CA ALA A 1155 -22.28 24.60 52.61
C ALA A 1155 -23.38 25.68 52.79
N SER A 1156 -24.22 25.83 51.77
CA SER A 1156 -25.58 26.42 51.85
C SER A 1156 -26.50 25.76 50.82
N THR A 1157 -27.81 25.74 51.12
CA THR A 1157 -28.75 24.70 50.70
C THR A 1157 -29.62 25.05 49.49
N ASP A 1158 -30.26 24.01 48.93
CA ASP A 1158 -31.48 23.99 48.11
C ASP A 1158 -31.44 24.48 46.65
N GLY A 1159 -31.79 23.54 45.76
CA GLY A 1159 -32.00 23.75 44.32
C GLY A 1159 -31.58 22.52 43.50
N PRO A 1160 -32.50 21.80 42.82
CA PRO A 1160 -32.16 20.66 41.97
C PRO A 1160 -31.64 21.10 40.58
N SER A 1161 -30.69 22.04 40.56
CA SER A 1161 -30.00 22.48 39.34
C SER A 1161 -28.78 21.61 39.08
N THR A 1162 -28.71 20.98 37.90
CA THR A 1162 -27.49 20.33 37.40
C THR A 1162 -26.31 21.31 37.41
N PRO A 1163 -25.12 20.92 37.91
CA PRO A 1163 -23.97 21.81 37.89
C PRO A 1163 -23.62 22.21 36.46
N PRO A 1164 -23.22 23.47 36.20
CA PRO A 1164 -22.94 23.95 34.85
C PRO A 1164 -21.83 23.10 34.23
N SER A 1165 -22.13 22.43 33.12
CA SER A 1165 -21.30 21.39 32.53
C SER A 1165 -20.04 21.96 31.88
N THR A 1166 -19.03 22.22 32.72
CA THR A 1166 -17.72 22.71 32.30
C THR A 1166 -17.12 21.80 31.24
N LEU A 1167 -16.41 22.36 30.25
CA LEU A 1167 -15.79 21.61 29.15
C LEU A 1167 -14.92 20.43 29.66
N ARG A 1168 -14.25 20.59 30.81
CA ARG A 1168 -13.49 19.54 31.51
C ARG A 1168 -14.35 18.37 32.01
N SER A 1169 -15.57 18.63 32.47
CA SER A 1169 -16.55 17.59 32.89
C SER A 1169 -17.03 16.80 31.67
N ILE A 1170 -17.47 17.49 30.60
CA ILE A 1170 -17.85 16.87 29.33
C ILE A 1170 -16.68 16.05 28.74
N THR A 1171 -15.43 16.52 28.85
CA THR A 1171 -14.24 15.79 28.40
C THR A 1171 -14.03 14.48 29.17
N LEU A 1172 -14.27 14.46 30.49
CA LEU A 1172 -14.15 13.24 31.32
C LEU A 1172 -15.31 12.28 31.04
N GLU A 1173 -16.52 12.79 30.87
CA GLU A 1173 -17.71 12.01 30.49
C GLU A 1173 -17.51 11.37 29.11
N THR A 1174 -17.01 12.14 28.14
CA THR A 1174 -16.66 11.67 26.78
C THR A 1174 -15.59 10.58 26.81
N LYS A 1175 -14.48 10.77 27.55
CA LYS A 1175 -13.42 9.76 27.66
C LYS A 1175 -13.89 8.46 28.31
N THR A 1176 -14.77 8.55 29.30
CA THR A 1176 -15.37 7.38 29.96
C THR A 1176 -16.29 6.64 28.98
N LEU A 1177 -17.21 7.36 28.34
CA LEU A 1177 -18.18 6.79 27.40
C LEU A 1177 -17.50 6.20 26.15
N TYR A 1178 -16.45 6.84 25.64
CA TYR A 1178 -15.63 6.34 24.52
C TYR A 1178 -14.94 5.02 24.88
N ARG A 1179 -14.35 4.91 26.07
CA ARG A 1179 -13.76 3.66 26.57
C ARG A 1179 -14.81 2.56 26.70
N ASP A 1180 -16.00 2.90 27.20
CA ASP A 1180 -17.07 1.91 27.41
C ASP A 1180 -17.70 1.45 26.07
N VAL A 1181 -17.77 2.32 25.05
CA VAL A 1181 -18.12 1.97 23.67
C VAL A 1181 -17.07 1.06 23.04
N ILE A 1182 -15.77 1.35 23.19
CA ILE A 1182 -14.67 0.48 22.72
C ILE A 1182 -14.70 -0.87 23.43
N ALA A 1183 -14.92 -0.90 24.75
CA ALA A 1183 -15.03 -2.14 25.52
C ALA A 1183 -16.25 -2.97 25.10
N PHE A 1184 -17.31 -2.35 24.58
CA PHE A 1184 -18.45 -3.04 24.02
C PHE A 1184 -18.18 -3.59 22.60
N SER A 1185 -17.60 -2.78 21.71
CA SER A 1185 -17.34 -3.17 20.31
C SER A 1185 -16.23 -4.23 20.18
N SER A 1186 -15.19 -4.15 21.02
CA SER A 1186 -14.11 -5.15 21.07
C SER A 1186 -14.47 -6.47 21.74
N ALA A 1187 -15.66 -6.59 22.35
CA ALA A 1187 -16.11 -7.78 23.07
C ALA A 1187 -17.40 -8.41 22.51
N PRO A 1188 -17.47 -8.80 21.21
CA PRO A 1188 -18.62 -9.47 20.64
C PRO A 1188 -18.80 -10.89 21.23
N LYS A 1189 -19.62 -11.01 22.28
CA LYS A 1189 -20.08 -12.31 22.80
C LYS A 1189 -21.14 -12.88 21.85
N MET A 1190 -20.93 -14.09 21.34
CA MET A 1190 -21.95 -14.86 20.65
C MET A 1190 -23.09 -15.28 21.59
N VAL A 1191 -24.27 -15.58 21.04
CA VAL A 1191 -25.41 -16.07 21.82
C VAL A 1191 -25.21 -17.55 22.15
N ASP A 1192 -25.17 -17.90 23.43
CA ASP A 1192 -24.94 -19.28 23.87
C ASP A 1192 -26.20 -20.14 23.68
N LEU A 1193 -26.09 -21.15 22.83
CA LEU A 1193 -27.12 -22.15 22.57
C LEU A 1193 -26.89 -23.47 23.33
N SER A 1194 -25.80 -23.60 24.10
CA SER A 1194 -25.39 -24.86 24.75
C SER A 1194 -26.46 -25.43 25.67
N ALA A 1195 -27.07 -24.60 26.54
CA ALA A 1195 -28.12 -25.00 27.46
C ALA A 1195 -29.42 -25.43 26.73
N LEU A 1196 -29.70 -24.82 25.57
CA LEU A 1196 -30.86 -25.16 24.74
C LEU A 1196 -30.62 -26.46 23.97
N ASN A 1197 -29.45 -26.63 23.37
CA ASN A 1197 -29.07 -27.85 22.66
C ASN A 1197 -28.93 -29.05 23.60
N LYS A 1198 -28.39 -28.85 24.81
CA LYS A 1198 -28.30 -29.90 25.84
C LYS A 1198 -29.69 -30.40 26.25
N ARG A 1199 -30.63 -29.50 26.58
CA ARG A 1199 -32.03 -29.89 26.88
C ARG A 1199 -32.75 -30.52 25.70
N LYS A 1200 -32.45 -30.08 24.47
CA LYS A 1200 -32.99 -30.66 23.22
C LYS A 1200 -32.46 -32.08 22.98
N ALA A 1201 -31.26 -32.42 23.45
CA ALA A 1201 -30.72 -33.77 23.47
C ALA A 1201 -31.26 -34.62 24.64
N GLU A 1202 -31.50 -34.02 25.81
CA GLU A 1202 -32.12 -34.65 26.99
C GLU A 1202 -33.64 -34.88 26.82
N GLY A 1203 -34.27 -34.33 25.76
CA GLY A 1203 -35.69 -34.49 25.46
C GLY A 1203 -36.65 -33.66 26.34
N VAL A 1204 -36.13 -32.82 27.23
CA VAL A 1204 -36.93 -32.09 28.23
C VAL A 1204 -37.44 -30.76 27.66
N SER A 1205 -38.66 -30.79 27.12
CA SER A 1205 -39.42 -29.57 26.81
C SER A 1205 -40.06 -29.01 28.09
N GLY A 1206 -39.45 -27.98 28.67
CA GLY A 1206 -39.89 -27.38 29.94
C GLY A 1206 -39.18 -26.07 30.27
N TRP A 1207 -39.75 -25.32 31.22
CA TRP A 1207 -39.36 -23.95 31.59
C TRP A 1207 -37.84 -23.74 31.70
N MET A 1208 -37.34 -22.71 31.00
CA MET A 1208 -35.94 -22.28 31.02
C MET A 1208 -35.86 -20.88 31.66
N PRO A 1209 -34.90 -20.60 32.56
CA PRO A 1209 -34.72 -19.26 33.11
C PRO A 1209 -34.42 -18.25 31.99
N ALA A 1210 -35.15 -17.13 31.96
CA ALA A 1210 -35.17 -16.18 30.83
C ALA A 1210 -33.78 -15.80 30.30
N ARG A 1211 -32.83 -15.51 31.20
CA ARG A 1211 -31.42 -15.16 30.90
C ARG A 1211 -30.66 -16.16 30.00
N HIS A 1212 -31.06 -17.43 29.97
CA HIS A 1212 -30.43 -18.45 29.12
C HIS A 1212 -31.16 -18.62 27.76
N THR A 1213 -32.31 -18.00 27.57
CA THR A 1213 -33.01 -18.04 26.28
C THR A 1213 -32.24 -17.19 25.23
N PRO A 1214 -32.09 -17.66 23.98
CA PRO A 1214 -31.34 -16.92 22.96
C PRO A 1214 -31.91 -15.52 22.69
N ALA A 1215 -33.24 -15.38 22.73
CA ALA A 1215 -33.92 -14.10 22.56
C ALA A 1215 -33.60 -13.11 23.69
N HIS A 1216 -33.50 -13.53 24.95
CA HIS A 1216 -33.12 -12.65 26.04
C HIS A 1216 -31.65 -12.22 25.94
N GLN A 1217 -30.73 -13.14 25.63
CA GLN A 1217 -29.31 -12.82 25.47
C GLN A 1217 -29.11 -11.76 24.37
N LEU A 1218 -29.83 -11.87 23.25
CA LEU A 1218 -29.80 -10.90 22.16
C LEU A 1218 -30.51 -9.58 22.51
N LEU A 1219 -31.65 -9.62 23.22
CA LEU A 1219 -32.38 -8.43 23.67
C LEU A 1219 -31.61 -7.63 24.72
N GLU A 1220 -30.95 -8.30 25.66
CA GLU A 1220 -30.05 -7.69 26.66
C GLU A 1220 -28.86 -7.02 25.97
N ARG A 1221 -28.30 -7.67 24.94
CA ARG A 1221 -27.29 -7.08 24.07
C ARG A 1221 -27.77 -5.86 23.30
N LYS A 1222 -28.97 -5.90 22.72
CA LYS A 1222 -29.56 -4.76 22.01
C LYS A 1222 -29.82 -3.59 22.97
N ARG A 1223 -30.41 -3.83 24.14
CA ARG A 1223 -30.64 -2.81 25.18
C ARG A 1223 -29.35 -2.10 25.60
N ALA A 1224 -28.23 -2.81 25.70
CA ALA A 1224 -26.93 -2.20 26.00
C ALA A 1224 -26.43 -1.27 24.88
N VAL A 1225 -26.66 -1.61 23.61
CA VAL A 1225 -26.43 -0.69 22.47
C VAL A 1225 -27.36 0.50 22.56
N ASP A 1226 -28.67 0.28 22.72
CA ASP A 1226 -29.69 1.33 22.79
C ASP A 1226 -29.45 2.30 23.96
N GLU A 1227 -28.84 1.83 25.07
CA GLU A 1227 -28.45 2.65 26.22
C GLU A 1227 -27.15 3.44 25.96
N LEU A 1228 -26.11 2.82 25.42
CA LEU A 1228 -24.88 3.53 25.02
C LEU A 1228 -25.18 4.59 23.96
N GLN A 1229 -26.00 4.28 22.95
CA GLN A 1229 -26.39 5.20 21.89
C GLN A 1229 -27.20 6.39 22.43
N ARG A 1230 -28.09 6.19 23.41
CA ARG A 1230 -28.79 7.29 24.11
C ARG A 1230 -27.83 8.16 24.91
N LYS A 1231 -26.86 7.57 25.63
CA LYS A 1231 -25.82 8.32 26.37
C LYS A 1231 -24.95 9.14 25.43
N VAL A 1232 -24.53 8.57 24.28
CA VAL A 1232 -23.77 9.29 23.25
C VAL A 1232 -24.57 10.45 22.67
N ARG A 1233 -25.87 10.24 22.38
CA ARG A 1233 -26.76 11.28 21.85
C ARG A 1233 -26.96 12.43 22.84
N ALA A 1234 -27.32 12.12 24.09
CA ALA A 1234 -27.49 13.12 25.15
C ALA A 1234 -26.20 13.90 25.47
N LEU A 1235 -25.04 13.24 25.37
CA LEU A 1235 -23.73 13.90 25.52
C LEU A 1235 -23.41 14.79 24.31
N LYS A 1236 -23.75 14.38 23.08
CA LYS A 1236 -23.61 15.21 21.87
C LYS A 1236 -24.50 16.47 21.96
N GLU A 1237 -25.74 16.32 22.40
CA GLU A 1237 -26.69 17.42 22.62
C GLU A 1237 -26.17 18.39 23.70
N ARG A 1238 -25.74 17.89 24.86
CA ARG A 1238 -25.12 18.73 25.92
C ARG A 1238 -23.83 19.42 25.46
N THR A 1239 -23.02 18.76 24.63
CA THR A 1239 -21.81 19.37 24.05
C THR A 1239 -22.16 20.52 23.10
N ALA A 1240 -23.19 20.34 22.26
CA ALA A 1240 -23.71 21.37 21.36
C ALA A 1240 -24.34 22.58 22.09
N THR A 1241 -24.71 22.45 23.36
CA THR A 1241 -25.14 23.58 24.21
C THR A 1241 -24.00 24.31 24.94
N VAL A 1242 -22.78 23.75 24.97
CA VAL A 1242 -21.62 24.32 25.68
C VAL A 1242 -20.57 24.91 24.73
N VAL A 1243 -20.52 24.44 23.49
CA VAL A 1243 -19.75 25.06 22.41
C VAL A 1243 -20.72 25.95 21.61
N PRO A 1244 -20.58 27.29 21.62
CA PRO A 1244 -21.37 28.13 20.72
C PRO A 1244 -21.04 27.78 19.27
N ARG A 1245 -22.05 27.78 18.39
CA ARG A 1245 -21.81 27.68 16.95
C ARG A 1245 -21.09 28.95 16.49
N SER A 1246 -19.84 28.77 16.08
CA SER A 1246 -19.04 29.72 15.29
C SER A 1246 -19.51 29.74 13.85
#